data_AF-A0A6L9QRB6-F1
#
_entry.id   AF-A0A6L9QRB6-F1
#
_cell.length_a   1.000
_cell.length_b   1.000
_cell.length_c   1.000
_cell.angle_alpha   90.00
_cell.angle_beta   90.00
_cell.angle_gamma   90.00
#
_symmetry.space_group_name_H-M   'P 1'
#
loop_
_entity.id
_entity.type
_entity.pdbx_description
1 polymer ?
#
loop_
_entity_poly.entity_id
_entity_poly.type
_entity_poly.pdbx_seq_one_letter_code
_entity_poly.pdbx_strand_id
1 'polypeptide(L)'
;MDTGDWPQVVIDFPDWRTAESTAVNVLRPALTGAEEHGLIRRWFFIRKAPSWRVRYLPADDSVRTYFTDVLNRATSENRLSGWRTGIYEPESVAFGGEAGMRVAHELFHHDSRHVLTHLARPPASRTLGCRELGVLLCSVLMRAAGQDWYEQGDVWRRVARQRPIQLDRSPSPQLRTAVRKLMTVDVGPGSDLVSGGPLADIAPWILVFEQAGQQLAELAGRGALERGLRAVLTHHVIFQWNRLGLPYTDQHTLALLTSEVVMGILHDGASTPGADGGDPSVREADTQTRRTPDLSEETATRLRNALVDKLRDEGTVRSERVEAALRAVPRHAFVPGVPLEQAYADDAVYTKQDSAGVSISAASQPTVAAMMLEQLQPAPGQRVLELGAGTGYNAALLGHLVGDEGQVTTIDVDDDIVTGARNGLAAAGTKNVQVLLADGALGHPEGAPYERIIATVGVGDLPLPWLDQLAPGGRLVVPLRLRGGVSRSIAFDHGSDDGRWLSRNSLLCTFMPLRGIADDARRIIRLTADGMVCLHANREQAVDESLLSGVLETSRSEAWTGVLFRADESFEWLDLWLTCVMDNALSRMPVEQVAIDEGLVRPQFGWGAMAVADKGDLAYLTLRPQDPDAPSGNRRMYEVGVIGHGPTGRVLTDRVADAIGVWDQDYRSRPVEFEIAPVEAAAQAAEPVPGRFVFERPNTRLIITWQ
;
A
#
# COMPACT_ATOMS: atom_id res chain seq x y z
N MET A 1 -26.18 -23.76 -12.06
CA MET A 1 -26.21 -23.92 -10.59
C MET A 1 -25.06 -24.84 -10.23
N ASP A 2 -23.95 -24.28 -9.75
CA ASP A 2 -22.81 -25.04 -9.22
C ASP A 2 -22.18 -24.23 -8.07
N THR A 3 -23.05 -23.76 -7.17
CA THR A 3 -22.76 -22.91 -6.00
C THR A 3 -22.70 -23.76 -4.73
N GLY A 4 -22.12 -24.96 -4.82
CA GLY A 4 -21.96 -25.84 -3.66
C GLY A 4 -20.93 -25.27 -2.68
N ASP A 5 -21.09 -25.59 -1.40
CA ASP A 5 -20.05 -25.36 -0.40
C ASP A 5 -18.77 -26.11 -0.81
N TRP A 6 -17.63 -25.44 -0.76
CA TRP A 6 -16.32 -25.99 -1.14
C TRP A 6 -15.49 -26.15 0.14
N PRO A 7 -15.51 -27.31 0.82
CA PRO A 7 -14.71 -27.50 2.01
C PRO A 7 -13.23 -27.30 1.71
N GLN A 8 -12.53 -26.68 2.66
CA GLN A 8 -11.09 -26.52 2.61
C GLN A 8 -10.42 -27.33 3.70
N VAL A 9 -9.35 -28.01 3.30
CA VAL A 9 -8.41 -28.64 4.22
C VAL A 9 -7.05 -27.96 4.08
N VAL A 10 -6.47 -27.59 5.21
CA VAL A 10 -5.14 -27.02 5.28
C VAL A 10 -4.20 -28.08 5.85
N ILE A 11 -3.16 -28.38 5.08
CA ILE A 11 -2.25 -29.50 5.28
C ILE A 11 -0.88 -28.95 5.62
N ASP A 12 -0.37 -29.35 6.77
CA ASP A 12 0.92 -28.94 7.29
C ASP A 12 1.94 -30.07 7.08
N PHE A 13 3.12 -29.70 6.58
CA PHE A 13 4.18 -30.65 6.24
C PHE A 13 5.31 -30.57 7.27
N PRO A 14 6.03 -31.68 7.54
CA PRO A 14 7.19 -31.65 8.43
C PRO A 14 8.35 -30.79 7.90
N ASP A 15 8.55 -30.77 6.58
CA ASP A 15 9.50 -29.92 5.88
C ASP A 15 8.89 -29.46 4.55
N TRP A 16 8.97 -28.15 4.28
CA TRP A 16 8.49 -27.58 3.02
C TRP A 16 9.22 -28.15 1.80
N ARG A 17 10.49 -28.55 1.95
CA ARG A 17 11.29 -29.14 0.85
C ARG A 17 10.75 -30.50 0.42
N THR A 18 10.09 -31.23 1.31
CA THR A 18 9.51 -32.55 1.01
C THR A 18 8.00 -32.49 0.73
N ALA A 19 7.36 -31.34 0.97
CA ALA A 19 5.93 -31.14 0.75
C ALA A 19 5.46 -31.53 -0.66
N GLU A 20 6.26 -31.22 -1.69
CA GLU A 20 5.93 -31.62 -3.07
C GLU A 20 5.91 -33.15 -3.24
N SER A 21 6.92 -33.84 -2.71
CA SER A 21 6.99 -35.30 -2.78
C SER A 21 5.82 -35.94 -2.04
N THR A 22 5.49 -35.42 -0.84
CA THR A 22 4.32 -35.86 -0.08
C THR A 22 3.03 -35.61 -0.85
N ALA A 23 2.86 -34.44 -1.48
CA ALA A 23 1.67 -34.16 -2.27
C ALA A 23 1.51 -35.09 -3.48
N VAL A 24 2.59 -35.40 -4.19
CA VAL A 24 2.58 -36.32 -5.34
C VAL A 24 2.28 -37.76 -4.92
N ASN A 25 2.76 -38.19 -3.76
CA ASN A 25 2.69 -39.58 -3.31
C ASN A 25 1.48 -39.89 -2.41
N VAL A 26 0.93 -38.88 -1.74
CA VAL A 26 -0.19 -39.02 -0.80
C VAL A 26 -1.44 -38.32 -1.33
N LEU A 27 -1.34 -37.02 -1.62
CA LEU A 27 -2.51 -36.21 -1.95
C LEU A 27 -3.04 -36.51 -3.34
N ARG A 28 -2.16 -36.66 -4.34
CA ARG A 28 -2.56 -36.96 -5.72
C ARG A 28 -3.37 -38.26 -5.79
N PRO A 29 -2.91 -39.44 -5.31
CA PRO A 29 -3.72 -40.66 -5.36
C PRO A 29 -5.06 -40.53 -4.64
N ALA A 30 -5.09 -39.82 -3.49
CA ALA A 30 -6.33 -39.63 -2.74
C ALA A 30 -7.33 -38.74 -3.48
N LEU A 31 -6.88 -37.63 -4.07
CA LEU A 31 -7.73 -36.69 -4.79
C LEU A 31 -8.23 -37.28 -6.11
N THR A 32 -7.34 -37.87 -6.91
CA THR A 32 -7.73 -38.53 -8.16
C THR A 32 -8.62 -39.73 -7.90
N GLY A 33 -8.31 -40.53 -6.86
CA GLY A 33 -9.14 -41.67 -6.46
C GLY A 33 -10.52 -41.23 -6.00
N ALA A 34 -10.63 -40.21 -5.14
CA ALA A 34 -11.92 -39.68 -4.70
C ALA A 34 -12.77 -39.19 -5.87
N GLU A 35 -12.16 -38.57 -6.88
CA GLU A 35 -12.84 -38.10 -8.09
C GLU A 35 -13.33 -39.28 -8.95
N GLU A 36 -12.46 -40.27 -9.20
CA GLU A 36 -12.79 -41.47 -10.00
C GLU A 36 -13.90 -42.32 -9.36
N HIS A 37 -13.96 -42.37 -8.03
CA HIS A 37 -15.02 -43.06 -7.28
C HIS A 37 -16.27 -42.20 -7.06
N GLY A 38 -16.30 -40.97 -7.61
CA GLY A 38 -17.46 -40.09 -7.55
C GLY A 38 -17.73 -39.46 -6.19
N LEU A 39 -16.74 -39.41 -5.28
CA LEU A 39 -16.86 -38.76 -3.96
C LEU A 39 -16.71 -37.24 -4.04
N ILE A 40 -15.95 -36.75 -5.01
CA ILE A 40 -15.79 -35.32 -5.33
C ILE A 40 -16.04 -35.10 -6.81
N ARG A 41 -16.59 -33.93 -7.15
CA ARG A 41 -16.80 -33.51 -8.54
C ARG A 41 -15.62 -32.74 -9.11
N ARG A 42 -15.04 -31.87 -8.28
CA ARG A 42 -13.94 -30.97 -8.63
C ARG A 42 -13.07 -30.76 -7.40
N TRP A 43 -11.80 -30.44 -7.62
CA TRP A 43 -10.87 -30.10 -6.54
C TRP A 43 -9.70 -29.32 -7.11
N PHE A 44 -9.11 -28.48 -6.28
CA PHE A 44 -7.86 -27.82 -6.60
C PHE A 44 -7.05 -27.56 -5.32
N PHE A 45 -5.76 -27.30 -5.50
CA PHE A 45 -4.90 -26.91 -4.38
C PHE A 45 -4.26 -25.54 -4.62
N ILE A 46 -3.77 -24.92 -3.54
CA ILE A 46 -2.90 -23.76 -3.56
C ILE A 46 -1.75 -24.02 -2.59
N ARG A 47 -0.53 -23.68 -3.00
CA ARG A 47 0.65 -23.71 -2.12
C ARG A 47 0.79 -22.34 -1.46
N LYS A 48 0.65 -22.27 -0.13
CA LYS A 48 0.89 -21.06 0.66
C LYS A 48 1.72 -21.44 1.89
N ALA A 49 3.03 -21.33 1.76
CA ALA A 49 3.97 -21.70 2.82
C ALA A 49 3.53 -21.09 4.17
N PRO A 50 3.54 -21.88 5.27
CA PRO A 50 4.11 -23.24 5.38
C PRO A 50 3.16 -24.40 5.01
N SER A 51 1.95 -24.15 4.49
CA SER A 51 0.93 -25.18 4.30
C SER A 51 0.44 -25.30 2.85
N TRP A 52 -0.22 -26.41 2.52
CA TRP A 52 -1.04 -26.52 1.30
C TRP A 52 -2.50 -26.40 1.67
N ARG A 53 -3.28 -25.74 0.81
CA ARG A 53 -4.74 -25.65 0.94
C ARG A 53 -5.36 -26.47 -0.18
N VAL A 54 -6.12 -27.49 0.17
CA VAL A 54 -6.89 -28.29 -0.78
C VAL A 54 -8.35 -27.92 -0.61
N ARG A 55 -9.01 -27.60 -1.73
CA ARG A 55 -10.42 -27.25 -1.81
C ARG A 55 -11.09 -28.25 -2.73
N TYR A 56 -12.25 -28.76 -2.35
CA TYR A 56 -12.97 -29.75 -3.16
C TYR A 56 -14.46 -29.49 -3.15
N LEU A 57 -15.16 -29.96 -4.19
CA LEU A 57 -16.61 -29.89 -4.32
C LEU A 57 -17.17 -31.31 -4.06
N PRO A 58 -17.82 -31.54 -2.89
CA PRO A 58 -18.32 -32.86 -2.51
C PRO A 58 -19.44 -33.34 -3.44
N ALA A 59 -19.48 -34.64 -3.72
CA ALA A 59 -20.65 -35.27 -4.34
C ALA A 59 -21.72 -35.62 -3.29
N ASP A 60 -21.28 -36.05 -2.10
CA ASP A 60 -22.06 -36.25 -0.88
C ASP A 60 -21.19 -36.04 0.38
N ASP A 61 -21.79 -36.10 1.57
CA ASP A 61 -21.10 -35.80 2.85
C ASP A 61 -20.08 -36.86 3.30
N SER A 62 -20.08 -38.07 2.73
CA SER A 62 -19.17 -39.16 3.11
C SER A 62 -17.70 -38.85 2.80
N VAL A 63 -17.45 -37.93 1.86
CA VAL A 63 -16.10 -37.52 1.47
C VAL A 63 -15.32 -36.87 2.62
N ARG A 64 -16.00 -36.25 3.60
CA ARG A 64 -15.34 -35.65 4.76
C ARG A 64 -14.65 -36.73 5.60
N THR A 65 -15.31 -37.87 5.80
CA THR A 65 -14.73 -39.03 6.47
C THR A 65 -13.57 -39.60 5.68
N TYR A 66 -13.72 -39.75 4.35
CA TYR A 66 -12.64 -40.22 3.47
C TYR A 66 -11.36 -39.38 3.61
N PHE A 67 -11.45 -38.05 3.50
CA PHE A 67 -10.27 -37.19 3.65
C PHE A 67 -9.72 -37.17 5.07
N THR A 68 -10.59 -37.23 6.08
CA THR A 68 -10.17 -37.36 7.48
C THR A 68 -9.30 -38.59 7.69
N ASP A 69 -9.72 -39.74 7.17
CA ASP A 69 -8.97 -41.00 7.29
C ASP A 69 -7.65 -40.97 6.54
N VAL A 70 -7.65 -40.45 5.30
CA VAL A 70 -6.43 -40.30 4.49
C VAL A 70 -5.40 -39.42 5.21
N LEU A 71 -5.82 -38.27 5.74
CA LEU A 71 -4.93 -37.30 6.35
C LEU A 71 -4.49 -37.72 7.75
N ASN A 72 -5.35 -38.33 8.55
CA ASN A 72 -4.98 -38.93 9.84
C ASN A 72 -3.95 -40.03 9.66
N ARG A 73 -4.14 -40.92 8.68
CA ARG A 73 -3.17 -41.96 8.34
C ARG A 73 -1.83 -41.36 7.89
N ALA A 74 -1.85 -40.36 7.03
CA ALA A 74 -0.63 -39.69 6.59
C ALA A 74 0.09 -38.96 7.75
N THR A 75 -0.65 -38.44 8.73
CA THR A 75 -0.09 -37.84 9.95
C THR A 75 0.53 -38.92 10.85
N SER A 76 -0.15 -40.05 11.07
CA SER A 76 0.40 -41.15 11.88
C SER A 76 1.64 -41.80 11.23
N GLU A 77 1.72 -41.78 9.90
CA GLU A 77 2.89 -42.23 9.13
C GLU A 77 4.02 -41.18 9.10
N ASN A 78 3.90 -40.06 9.82
CA ASN A 78 4.84 -38.92 9.82
C ASN A 78 5.10 -38.31 8.43
N ARG A 79 4.17 -38.51 7.47
CA ARG A 79 4.23 -37.88 6.14
C ARG A 79 3.69 -36.45 6.19
N LEU A 80 2.80 -36.17 7.15
CA LEU A 80 2.27 -34.85 7.48
C LEU A 80 2.59 -34.51 8.94
N SER A 81 2.77 -33.23 9.24
CA SER A 81 2.91 -32.76 10.65
C SER A 81 1.55 -32.48 11.27
N GLY A 82 0.53 -32.21 10.46
CA GLY A 82 -0.84 -32.04 10.90
C GLY A 82 -1.74 -31.60 9.76
N TRP A 83 -3.04 -31.52 10.05
CA TRP A 83 -4.02 -30.94 9.15
C TRP A 83 -5.21 -30.38 9.93
N ARG A 84 -5.92 -29.44 9.32
CA ARG A 84 -7.14 -28.85 9.88
C ARG A 84 -8.13 -28.48 8.79
N THR A 85 -9.40 -28.39 9.13
CA THR A 85 -10.42 -27.80 8.25
C THR A 85 -10.33 -26.28 8.28
N GLY A 86 -10.77 -25.63 7.21
CA GLY A 86 -10.91 -24.19 7.13
C GLY A 86 -12.09 -23.79 6.28
N ILE A 87 -12.46 -22.52 6.37
CA ILE A 87 -13.47 -21.91 5.51
C ILE A 87 -12.79 -21.47 4.22
N TYR A 88 -13.39 -21.77 3.08
CA TYR A 88 -13.00 -21.20 1.80
C TYR A 88 -13.97 -20.11 1.41
N GLU A 89 -13.44 -18.91 1.29
CA GLU A 89 -14.12 -17.76 0.72
C GLU A 89 -13.56 -17.54 -0.68
N PRO A 90 -14.35 -17.80 -1.75
CA PRO A 90 -13.91 -17.54 -3.11
C PRO A 90 -13.57 -16.08 -3.30
N GLU A 91 -12.43 -15.82 -3.93
CA GLU A 91 -11.99 -14.48 -4.27
C GLU A 91 -12.78 -13.95 -5.50
N SER A 92 -14.12 -14.04 -5.47
CA SER A 92 -15.01 -13.78 -6.61
C SER A 92 -14.79 -12.39 -7.20
N VAL A 93 -14.65 -11.37 -6.36
CA VAL A 93 -14.31 -10.01 -6.80
C VAL A 93 -13.02 -10.03 -7.61
N ALA A 94 -11.98 -10.70 -7.13
CA ALA A 94 -10.67 -10.74 -7.79
C ALA A 94 -10.73 -11.42 -9.18
N PHE A 95 -11.57 -12.43 -9.32
CA PHE A 95 -11.77 -13.15 -10.58
C PHE A 95 -12.88 -12.59 -11.47
N GLY A 96 -13.41 -11.39 -11.15
CA GLY A 96 -14.37 -10.68 -12.01
C GLY A 96 -15.82 -11.08 -11.77
N GLY A 97 -16.19 -11.38 -10.52
CA GLY A 97 -17.52 -11.81 -10.11
C GLY A 97 -17.71 -13.31 -10.14
N GLU A 98 -18.92 -13.77 -9.80
CA GLU A 98 -19.27 -15.19 -9.73
C GLU A 98 -19.10 -15.93 -11.08
N ALA A 99 -19.30 -15.22 -12.20
CA ALA A 99 -19.10 -15.80 -13.52
C ALA A 99 -17.62 -16.10 -13.80
N GLY A 100 -16.72 -15.13 -13.53
CA GLY A 100 -15.30 -15.34 -13.71
C GLY A 100 -14.70 -16.31 -12.68
N MET A 101 -15.22 -16.33 -11.45
CA MET A 101 -14.83 -17.31 -10.44
C MET A 101 -15.12 -18.75 -10.86
N ARG A 102 -16.24 -19.00 -11.55
CA ARG A 102 -16.54 -20.33 -12.12
C ARG A 102 -15.51 -20.78 -13.15
N VAL A 103 -15.07 -19.86 -14.02
CA VAL A 103 -13.99 -20.14 -15.00
C VAL A 103 -12.69 -20.45 -14.24
N ALA A 104 -12.39 -19.70 -13.18
CA ALA A 104 -11.24 -19.97 -12.33
C ALA A 104 -11.31 -21.34 -11.65
N HIS A 105 -12.44 -21.73 -11.04
CA HIS A 105 -12.59 -23.06 -10.43
C HIS A 105 -12.42 -24.20 -11.43
N GLU A 106 -12.98 -24.07 -12.63
CA GLU A 106 -12.83 -25.06 -13.70
C GLU A 106 -11.38 -25.19 -14.16
N LEU A 107 -10.72 -24.07 -14.45
CA LEU A 107 -9.31 -24.03 -14.80
C LEU A 107 -8.45 -24.63 -13.69
N PHE A 108 -8.68 -24.23 -12.43
CA PHE A 108 -7.87 -24.65 -11.29
C PHE A 108 -7.98 -26.15 -11.03
N HIS A 109 -9.14 -26.73 -11.31
CA HIS A 109 -9.35 -28.15 -11.18
C HIS A 109 -8.50 -28.95 -12.17
N HIS A 110 -8.64 -28.65 -13.46
CA HIS A 110 -7.86 -29.33 -14.50
C HIS A 110 -6.37 -29.06 -14.36
N ASP A 111 -6.00 -27.81 -14.06
CA ASP A 111 -4.61 -27.43 -13.82
C ASP A 111 -4.00 -28.21 -12.65
N SER A 112 -4.71 -28.36 -11.53
CA SER A 112 -4.21 -29.13 -10.38
C SER A 112 -3.91 -30.59 -10.72
N ARG A 113 -4.75 -31.22 -11.54
CA ARG A 113 -4.52 -32.59 -12.05
C ARG A 113 -3.26 -32.66 -12.90
N HIS A 114 -3.08 -31.70 -13.81
CA HIS A 114 -1.90 -31.64 -14.67
C HIS A 114 -0.63 -31.33 -13.90
N VAL A 115 -0.65 -30.40 -12.94
CA VAL A 115 0.50 -30.07 -12.09
C VAL A 115 0.96 -31.30 -11.31
N LEU A 116 0.07 -32.01 -10.60
CA LEU A 116 0.49 -33.19 -9.82
C LEU A 116 0.97 -34.34 -10.72
N THR A 117 0.39 -34.51 -11.91
CA THR A 117 0.84 -35.50 -12.89
C THR A 117 2.23 -35.15 -13.44
N HIS A 118 2.46 -33.88 -13.74
CA HIS A 118 3.73 -33.36 -14.21
C HIS A 118 4.84 -33.56 -13.17
N LEU A 119 4.54 -33.26 -11.90
CA LEU A 119 5.50 -33.38 -10.80
C LEU A 119 5.83 -34.83 -10.43
N ALA A 120 4.93 -35.76 -10.73
CA ALA A 120 5.18 -37.18 -10.56
C ALA A 120 6.20 -37.76 -11.55
N ARG A 121 6.43 -37.09 -12.70
CA ARG A 121 7.44 -37.50 -13.67
C ARG A 121 8.84 -37.06 -13.19
N PRO A 122 9.89 -37.88 -13.38
CA PRO A 122 11.27 -37.45 -13.13
C PRO A 122 11.61 -36.17 -13.91
N PRO A 123 12.40 -35.23 -13.36
CA PRO A 123 12.75 -33.97 -14.04
C PRO A 123 13.32 -34.18 -15.46
N ALA A 124 14.13 -35.22 -15.67
CA ALA A 124 14.76 -35.53 -16.95
C ALA A 124 13.77 -36.00 -18.05
N SER A 125 12.55 -36.42 -17.69
CA SER A 125 11.53 -36.85 -18.65
C SER A 125 10.47 -35.80 -18.93
N ARG A 126 10.62 -34.59 -18.39
CA ARG A 126 9.71 -33.46 -18.60
C ARG A 126 10.19 -32.62 -19.79
N THR A 127 9.32 -32.35 -20.74
CA THR A 127 9.65 -31.47 -21.89
C THR A 127 9.98 -30.04 -21.44
N LEU A 128 9.20 -29.52 -20.48
CA LEU A 128 9.34 -28.16 -19.95
C LEU A 128 9.39 -28.22 -18.42
N GLY A 129 10.14 -27.31 -17.79
CA GLY A 129 10.09 -27.09 -16.35
C GLY A 129 8.90 -26.24 -15.95
N CYS A 130 8.71 -26.06 -14.64
CA CYS A 130 7.59 -25.28 -14.10
C CYS A 130 7.66 -23.79 -14.49
N ARG A 131 8.87 -23.22 -14.66
CA ARG A 131 9.05 -21.83 -15.08
C ARG A 131 8.59 -21.63 -16.53
N GLU A 132 9.03 -22.52 -17.41
CA GLU A 132 8.69 -22.49 -18.83
C GLU A 132 7.20 -22.74 -19.05
N LEU A 133 6.61 -23.70 -18.33
CA LEU A 133 5.17 -23.95 -18.33
C LEU A 133 4.38 -22.72 -17.83
N GLY A 134 4.85 -22.09 -16.76
CA GLY A 134 4.22 -20.90 -16.19
C GLY A 134 4.12 -19.75 -17.19
N VAL A 135 5.16 -19.52 -17.99
CA VAL A 135 5.15 -18.48 -19.05
C VAL A 135 4.28 -18.92 -20.23
N LEU A 136 4.44 -20.16 -20.71
CA LEU A 136 3.72 -20.68 -21.86
C LEU A 136 2.20 -20.67 -21.65
N LEU A 137 1.71 -21.34 -20.61
CA LEU A 137 0.29 -21.53 -20.35
C LEU A 137 -0.43 -20.20 -20.10
N CYS A 138 0.20 -19.29 -19.34
CA CYS A 138 -0.36 -17.97 -19.09
C CYS A 138 -0.38 -17.11 -20.36
N SER A 139 0.62 -17.23 -21.24
CA SER A 139 0.60 -16.53 -22.54
C SER A 139 -0.51 -17.07 -23.45
N VAL A 140 -0.75 -18.40 -23.45
CA VAL A 140 -1.88 -19.03 -24.16
C VAL A 140 -3.21 -18.47 -23.65
N LEU A 141 -3.41 -18.43 -22.32
CA LEU A 141 -4.61 -17.87 -21.70
C LEU A 141 -4.86 -16.43 -22.15
N MET A 142 -3.85 -15.57 -22.14
CA MET A 142 -4.00 -14.17 -22.53
C MET A 142 -4.31 -14.00 -24.02
N ARG A 143 -3.64 -14.77 -24.90
CA ARG A 143 -3.94 -14.76 -26.34
C ARG A 143 -5.36 -15.24 -26.64
N ALA A 144 -5.78 -16.32 -25.99
CA ALA A 144 -7.13 -16.84 -26.10
C ALA A 144 -8.20 -15.90 -25.52
N ALA A 145 -7.82 -15.08 -24.52
CA ALA A 145 -8.62 -13.99 -24.01
C ALA A 145 -8.62 -12.72 -24.91
N GLY A 146 -8.05 -12.81 -26.10
CA GLY A 146 -8.04 -11.72 -27.09
C GLY A 146 -7.11 -10.55 -26.75
N GLN A 147 -6.15 -10.73 -25.83
CA GLN A 147 -5.20 -9.69 -25.47
C GLN A 147 -4.14 -9.52 -26.56
N ASP A 148 -3.97 -8.29 -27.04
CA ASP A 148 -2.88 -7.97 -27.97
C ASP A 148 -1.50 -8.08 -27.31
N TRP A 149 -0.45 -7.87 -28.11
CA TRP A 149 0.93 -7.99 -27.64
C TRP A 149 1.24 -7.07 -26.45
N TYR A 150 0.83 -5.80 -26.49
CA TYR A 150 1.12 -4.83 -25.43
C TYR A 150 0.22 -5.02 -24.21
N GLU A 151 -1.04 -5.44 -24.42
CA GLU A 151 -1.95 -5.80 -23.34
C GLU A 151 -1.45 -6.99 -22.53
N GLN A 152 -0.85 -7.99 -23.18
CA GLN A 152 -0.15 -9.07 -22.50
C GLN A 152 1.00 -8.53 -21.63
N GLY A 153 1.80 -7.60 -22.16
CA GLY A 153 2.88 -6.95 -21.39
C GLY A 153 2.39 -6.17 -20.18
N ASP A 154 1.20 -5.56 -20.26
CA ASP A 154 0.54 -4.90 -19.12
C ASP A 154 0.10 -5.92 -18.06
N VAL A 155 -0.49 -7.06 -18.46
CA VAL A 155 -0.82 -8.14 -17.51
C VAL A 155 0.45 -8.64 -16.80
N TRP A 156 1.53 -8.89 -17.55
CA TRP A 156 2.82 -9.27 -16.96
C TRP A 156 3.38 -8.21 -16.02
N ARG A 157 3.28 -6.93 -16.38
CA ARG A 157 3.70 -5.82 -15.51
C ARG A 157 2.89 -5.77 -14.21
N ARG A 158 1.57 -6.01 -14.28
CA ARG A 158 0.70 -6.10 -13.10
C ARG A 158 1.08 -7.27 -12.20
N VAL A 159 1.43 -8.43 -12.77
CA VAL A 159 1.93 -9.58 -12.00
C VAL A 159 3.25 -9.23 -11.29
N ALA A 160 4.20 -8.60 -11.99
CA ALA A 160 5.47 -8.18 -11.40
C ALA A 160 5.28 -7.17 -10.25
N ARG A 161 4.37 -6.20 -10.41
CA ARG A 161 4.02 -5.21 -9.39
C ARG A 161 3.41 -5.84 -8.13
N GLN A 162 2.65 -6.91 -8.26
CA GLN A 162 2.08 -7.64 -7.12
C GLN A 162 3.10 -8.56 -6.43
N ARG A 163 4.31 -8.70 -6.95
CA ARG A 163 5.36 -9.58 -6.44
C ARG A 163 6.71 -8.85 -6.37
N PRO A 164 6.84 -7.68 -5.74
CA PRO A 164 8.03 -6.85 -5.88
C PRO A 164 9.26 -7.51 -5.25
N ILE A 165 10.29 -7.78 -6.06
CA ILE A 165 11.60 -8.29 -5.63
C ILE A 165 12.67 -7.57 -6.44
N GLN A 166 13.75 -7.15 -5.80
CA GLN A 166 14.89 -6.57 -6.51
C GLN A 166 15.72 -7.68 -7.14
N LEU A 167 16.09 -7.52 -8.42
CA LEU A 167 17.00 -8.41 -9.12
C LEU A 167 18.42 -7.84 -9.06
N ASP A 168 19.36 -8.58 -8.48
CA ASP A 168 20.78 -8.18 -8.40
C ASP A 168 21.50 -8.20 -9.76
N ARG A 169 20.88 -8.82 -10.78
CA ARG A 169 21.46 -8.99 -12.12
C ARG A 169 20.41 -8.84 -13.20
N SER A 170 20.77 -8.16 -14.29
CA SER A 170 19.96 -8.12 -15.50
C SER A 170 19.87 -9.53 -16.13
N PRO A 171 18.67 -9.97 -16.54
CA PRO A 171 18.49 -11.25 -17.23
C PRO A 171 19.35 -11.35 -18.49
N SER A 172 19.91 -12.53 -18.75
CA SER A 172 20.75 -12.72 -19.93
C SER A 172 19.95 -12.55 -21.24
N PRO A 173 20.59 -12.12 -22.34
CA PRO A 173 19.95 -12.04 -23.65
C PRO A 173 19.33 -13.37 -24.11
N GLN A 174 19.94 -14.49 -23.73
CA GLN A 174 19.43 -15.83 -24.00
C GLN A 174 18.10 -16.09 -23.28
N LEU A 175 17.95 -15.64 -22.03
CA LEU A 175 16.71 -15.79 -21.28
C LEU A 175 15.58 -14.92 -21.85
N ARG A 176 15.88 -13.69 -22.29
CA ARG A 176 14.94 -12.82 -23.03
C ARG A 176 14.42 -13.51 -24.28
N THR A 177 15.31 -14.16 -25.03
CA THR A 177 14.97 -14.88 -26.27
C THR A 177 14.10 -16.11 -25.97
N ALA A 178 14.44 -16.87 -24.92
CA ALA A 178 13.67 -18.04 -24.49
C ALA A 178 12.24 -17.66 -24.05
N VAL A 179 12.11 -16.60 -23.25
CA VAL A 179 10.82 -16.07 -22.82
C VAL A 179 9.99 -15.59 -24.01
N ARG A 180 10.58 -14.81 -24.92
CA ARG A 180 9.87 -14.37 -26.14
C ARG A 180 9.35 -15.56 -26.94
N LYS A 181 10.17 -16.61 -27.11
CA LYS A 181 9.77 -17.83 -27.81
C LYS A 181 8.59 -18.52 -27.13
N LEU A 182 8.58 -18.65 -25.80
CA LEU A 182 7.46 -19.23 -25.04
C LEU A 182 6.19 -18.36 -25.13
N MET A 183 6.34 -17.04 -25.20
CA MET A 183 5.21 -16.11 -25.32
C MET A 183 4.57 -16.11 -26.72
N THR A 184 5.32 -16.45 -27.76
CA THR A 184 4.83 -16.34 -29.15
C THR A 184 4.72 -17.69 -29.88
N VAL A 185 5.09 -18.79 -29.24
CA VAL A 185 5.04 -20.12 -29.88
C VAL A 185 3.60 -20.49 -30.25
N ASP A 186 3.44 -20.97 -31.48
CA ASP A 186 2.18 -21.53 -31.94
C ASP A 186 1.95 -22.90 -31.32
N VAL A 187 0.86 -22.99 -30.55
CA VAL A 187 0.42 -24.20 -29.87
C VAL A 187 -1.02 -24.55 -30.22
N GLY A 188 -1.52 -24.03 -31.34
CA GLY A 188 -2.82 -24.42 -31.85
C GLY A 188 -2.88 -25.90 -32.22
N PRO A 189 -4.09 -26.49 -32.36
CA PRO A 189 -4.26 -27.91 -32.68
C PRO A 189 -3.53 -28.38 -33.96
N GLY A 190 -3.30 -27.47 -34.91
CA GLY A 190 -2.57 -27.74 -36.16
C GLY A 190 -1.05 -27.58 -36.08
N SER A 191 -0.49 -27.20 -34.93
CA SER A 191 0.96 -27.01 -34.75
C SER A 191 1.68 -28.35 -34.67
N ASP A 192 2.74 -28.52 -35.48
CA ASP A 192 3.62 -29.70 -35.42
C ASP A 192 4.30 -29.86 -34.06
N LEU A 193 4.36 -28.80 -33.25
CA LEU A 193 4.90 -28.88 -31.88
C LEU A 193 3.97 -29.64 -30.93
N VAL A 194 2.66 -29.59 -31.18
CA VAL A 194 1.61 -30.17 -30.33
C VAL A 194 1.12 -31.50 -30.92
N SER A 195 0.99 -31.57 -32.24
CA SER A 195 0.55 -32.77 -32.96
C SER A 195 1.70 -33.73 -33.24
N GLY A 196 2.09 -34.51 -32.23
CA GLY A 196 3.18 -35.50 -32.33
C GLY A 196 4.58 -34.92 -32.13
N GLY A 197 4.68 -33.62 -31.84
CA GLY A 197 5.92 -32.92 -31.50
C GLY A 197 6.26 -32.90 -30.02
N PRO A 198 7.26 -32.09 -29.62
CA PRO A 198 7.78 -32.07 -28.25
C PRO A 198 6.75 -31.67 -27.18
N LEU A 199 5.70 -30.91 -27.53
CA LEU A 199 4.66 -30.46 -26.60
C LEU A 199 3.42 -31.38 -26.58
N ALA A 200 3.43 -32.51 -27.30
CA ALA A 200 2.30 -33.42 -27.36
C ALA A 200 1.82 -33.89 -25.98
N ASP A 201 2.75 -34.15 -25.07
CA ASP A 201 2.48 -34.59 -23.69
C ASP A 201 1.72 -33.56 -22.85
N ILE A 202 1.80 -32.27 -23.20
CA ILE A 202 1.12 -31.17 -22.49
C ILE A 202 -0.02 -30.55 -23.31
N ALA A 203 -0.34 -31.09 -24.49
CA ALA A 203 -1.41 -30.60 -25.34
C ALA A 203 -2.76 -30.48 -24.62
N PRO A 204 -3.20 -31.46 -23.81
CA PRO A 204 -4.46 -31.32 -23.06
C PRO A 204 -4.41 -30.19 -22.03
N TRP A 205 -3.24 -29.92 -21.45
CA TRP A 205 -3.06 -28.84 -20.48
C TRP A 205 -3.13 -27.47 -21.14
N ILE A 206 -2.52 -27.32 -22.32
CA ILE A 206 -2.60 -26.11 -23.14
C ILE A 206 -4.05 -25.80 -23.51
N LEU A 207 -4.81 -26.81 -23.95
CA LEU A 207 -6.20 -26.66 -24.36
C LEU A 207 -7.10 -26.10 -23.24
N VAL A 208 -6.88 -26.53 -21.99
CA VAL A 208 -7.64 -26.02 -20.84
C VAL A 208 -7.39 -24.51 -20.61
N PHE A 209 -6.15 -24.04 -20.79
CA PHE A 209 -5.83 -22.61 -20.68
C PHE A 209 -6.41 -21.81 -21.84
N GLU A 210 -6.41 -22.38 -23.05
CA GLU A 210 -7.04 -21.76 -24.22
C GLU A 210 -8.55 -21.60 -24.01
N GLN A 211 -9.24 -22.66 -23.56
CA GLN A 211 -10.68 -22.63 -23.27
C GLN A 211 -11.03 -21.62 -22.18
N ALA A 212 -10.26 -21.57 -21.08
CA ALA A 212 -10.46 -20.58 -20.03
C ALA A 212 -10.30 -19.15 -20.55
N GLY A 213 -9.33 -18.90 -21.44
CA GLY A 213 -9.11 -17.60 -22.05
C GLY A 213 -10.30 -17.17 -22.92
N GLN A 214 -10.79 -18.09 -23.76
CA GLN A 214 -11.97 -17.86 -24.60
C GLN A 214 -13.22 -17.55 -23.78
N GLN A 215 -13.46 -18.30 -22.69
CA GLN A 215 -14.58 -18.04 -21.77
C GLN A 215 -14.48 -16.67 -21.09
N LEU A 216 -13.27 -16.27 -20.64
CA LEU A 216 -13.06 -14.94 -20.06
C LEU A 216 -13.26 -13.82 -21.08
N ALA A 217 -12.86 -14.01 -22.34
CA ALA A 217 -13.14 -13.06 -23.41
C ALA A 217 -14.64 -12.94 -23.70
N GLU A 218 -15.39 -14.05 -23.72
CA GLU A 218 -16.83 -14.04 -23.89
C GLU A 218 -17.53 -13.30 -22.75
N LEU A 219 -17.12 -13.53 -21.50
CA LEU A 219 -17.64 -12.81 -20.33
C LEU A 219 -17.33 -11.31 -20.40
N ALA A 220 -16.10 -10.95 -20.77
CA ALA A 220 -15.70 -9.55 -20.93
C ALA A 220 -16.50 -8.86 -22.05
N GLY A 221 -16.65 -9.51 -23.21
CA GLY A 221 -17.38 -8.97 -24.36
C GLY A 221 -18.88 -8.77 -24.11
N ARG A 222 -19.46 -9.50 -23.16
CA ARG A 222 -20.85 -9.34 -22.71
C ARG A 222 -21.01 -8.43 -21.49
N GLY A 223 -19.93 -7.86 -20.97
CA GLY A 223 -19.96 -7.04 -19.75
C GLY A 223 -20.31 -7.82 -18.48
N ALA A 224 -20.08 -9.13 -18.47
CA ALA A 224 -20.41 -10.03 -17.35
C ALA A 224 -19.26 -10.17 -16.33
N LEU A 225 -18.14 -9.46 -16.52
CA LEU A 225 -17.06 -9.37 -15.55
C LEU A 225 -17.19 -8.09 -14.72
N GLU A 226 -17.09 -8.22 -13.40
CA GLU A 226 -17.08 -7.08 -12.46
C GLU A 226 -15.75 -6.33 -12.44
N ARG A 227 -14.71 -6.87 -13.09
CA ARG A 227 -13.37 -6.27 -13.21
C ARG A 227 -12.91 -6.32 -14.66
N GLY A 228 -12.06 -5.36 -15.03
CA GLY A 228 -11.41 -5.37 -16.34
C GLY A 228 -10.62 -6.66 -16.58
N LEU A 229 -10.72 -7.20 -17.79
CA LEU A 229 -10.17 -8.50 -18.19
C LEU A 229 -8.68 -8.66 -17.84
N ARG A 230 -7.85 -7.62 -18.06
CA ARG A 230 -6.42 -7.63 -17.68
C ARG A 230 -6.18 -7.84 -16.18
N ALA A 231 -7.04 -7.28 -15.33
CA ALA A 231 -6.94 -7.45 -13.88
C ALA A 231 -7.34 -8.88 -13.46
N VAL A 232 -8.36 -9.46 -14.11
CA VAL A 232 -8.76 -10.87 -13.90
C VAL A 232 -7.64 -11.81 -14.36
N LEU A 233 -7.10 -11.63 -15.56
CA LEU A 233 -5.98 -12.41 -16.09
C LEU A 233 -4.74 -12.36 -15.19
N THR A 234 -4.44 -11.18 -14.61
CA THR A 234 -3.34 -11.03 -13.62
C THR A 234 -3.48 -12.01 -12.45
N HIS A 235 -4.69 -12.21 -11.94
CA HIS A 235 -4.94 -13.12 -10.81
C HIS A 235 -4.85 -14.58 -11.24
N HIS A 236 -5.26 -14.94 -12.46
CA HIS A 236 -5.04 -16.27 -13.01
C HIS A 236 -3.55 -16.63 -13.09
N VAL A 237 -2.69 -15.71 -13.53
CA VAL A 237 -1.23 -15.93 -13.56
C VAL A 237 -0.68 -16.21 -12.17
N ILE A 238 -1.06 -15.39 -11.19
CA ILE A 238 -0.57 -15.51 -9.82
C ILE A 238 -0.97 -16.85 -9.20
N PHE A 239 -2.25 -17.21 -9.32
CA PHE A 239 -2.75 -18.47 -8.76
C PHE A 239 -2.10 -19.68 -9.46
N GLN A 240 -1.82 -19.55 -10.76
CA GLN A 240 -1.10 -20.58 -11.50
C GLN A 240 0.31 -20.79 -10.98
N TRP A 241 1.06 -19.71 -10.81
CA TRP A 241 2.44 -19.78 -10.35
C TRP A 241 2.55 -20.26 -8.90
N ASN A 242 1.57 -19.92 -8.06
CA ASN A 242 1.45 -20.50 -6.72
C ASN A 242 1.23 -22.02 -6.77
N ARG A 243 0.39 -22.54 -7.69
CA ARG A 243 0.18 -24.00 -7.86
C ARG A 243 1.39 -24.72 -8.41
N LEU A 244 2.10 -24.11 -9.35
CA LEU A 244 3.38 -24.59 -9.87
C LEU A 244 4.50 -24.56 -8.83
N GLY A 245 4.31 -23.84 -7.72
CA GLY A 245 5.30 -23.73 -6.65
C GLY A 245 6.48 -22.85 -7.01
N LEU A 246 6.27 -21.88 -7.92
CA LEU A 246 7.31 -20.93 -8.27
C LEU A 246 7.58 -20.01 -7.06
N PRO A 247 8.85 -19.92 -6.60
CA PRO A 247 9.25 -18.95 -5.59
C PRO A 247 8.87 -17.53 -6.02
N TYR A 248 8.60 -16.65 -5.06
CA TYR A 248 8.26 -15.25 -5.34
C TYR A 248 9.33 -14.57 -6.23
N THR A 249 10.61 -14.90 -6.05
CA THR A 249 11.72 -14.40 -6.88
C THR A 249 11.54 -14.75 -8.35
N ASP A 250 11.17 -16.00 -8.64
CA ASP A 250 10.95 -16.48 -10.00
C ASP A 250 9.69 -15.85 -10.60
N GLN A 251 8.63 -15.70 -9.79
CA GLN A 251 7.42 -15.00 -10.20
C GLN A 251 7.76 -13.55 -10.63
N HIS A 252 8.44 -12.78 -9.78
CA HIS A 252 8.85 -11.42 -10.13
C HIS A 252 9.72 -11.38 -11.38
N THR A 253 10.79 -12.19 -11.40
CA THR A 253 11.79 -12.20 -12.49
C THR A 253 11.14 -12.49 -13.83
N LEU A 254 10.33 -13.54 -13.89
CA LEU A 254 9.67 -13.96 -15.13
C LEU A 254 8.65 -12.91 -15.58
N ALA A 255 7.85 -12.35 -14.67
CA ALA A 255 6.84 -11.35 -15.01
C ALA A 255 7.45 -10.01 -15.46
N LEU A 256 8.55 -9.60 -14.84
CA LEU A 256 9.28 -8.41 -15.25
C LEU A 256 9.91 -8.63 -16.63
N LEU A 257 10.57 -9.77 -16.82
CA LEU A 257 11.22 -10.13 -18.07
C LEU A 257 10.24 -10.26 -19.23
N THR A 258 9.10 -10.93 -19.03
CA THR A 258 8.04 -11.03 -20.05
C THR A 258 7.47 -9.66 -20.41
N SER A 259 7.30 -8.78 -19.42
CA SER A 259 6.87 -7.40 -19.65
C SER A 259 7.92 -6.59 -20.43
N GLU A 260 9.20 -6.69 -20.10
CA GLU A 260 10.30 -6.02 -20.82
C GLU A 260 10.40 -6.49 -22.29
N VAL A 261 10.25 -7.80 -22.52
CA VAL A 261 10.24 -8.40 -23.87
C VAL A 261 9.13 -7.80 -24.74
N VAL A 262 7.99 -7.46 -24.13
CA VAL A 262 6.86 -6.82 -24.82
C VAL A 262 7.11 -5.33 -25.05
N MET A 263 7.53 -4.62 -24.01
CA MET A 263 7.57 -3.15 -23.97
C MET A 263 8.81 -2.54 -24.66
N GLY A 264 9.78 -3.35 -25.06
CA GLY A 264 10.90 -2.89 -25.89
C GLY A 264 11.92 -1.99 -25.17
N ILE A 265 11.98 -2.02 -23.83
CA ILE A 265 12.99 -1.28 -23.07
C ILE A 265 14.35 -2.00 -23.22
N LEU A 266 15.02 -1.75 -24.33
CA LEU A 266 16.46 -1.97 -24.47
C LEU A 266 17.16 -0.70 -23.98
N HIS A 267 18.06 -0.87 -23.02
CA HIS A 267 19.11 0.09 -22.71
C HIS A 267 20.01 0.20 -23.94
N ASP A 268 19.70 1.14 -24.83
CA ASP A 268 20.64 1.66 -25.83
C ASP A 268 20.83 3.14 -25.53
N GLY A 269 22.03 3.52 -25.06
CA GLY A 269 22.40 4.93 -24.93
C GLY A 269 23.31 5.32 -23.76
N ALA A 270 24.38 4.58 -23.47
CA ALA A 270 25.57 5.15 -22.82
C ALA A 270 26.80 4.31 -23.17
N SER A 271 27.27 4.44 -24.41
CA SER A 271 28.60 4.00 -24.81
C SER A 271 29.63 5.06 -24.39
N THR A 272 30.62 4.65 -23.61
CA THR A 272 31.95 5.29 -23.56
C THR A 272 33.01 4.19 -23.65
N PRO A 273 34.19 4.48 -24.22
CA PRO A 273 34.84 3.60 -25.18
C PRO A 273 35.95 2.73 -24.59
N GLY A 274 36.13 1.56 -25.20
CA GLY A 274 37.40 0.92 -25.53
C GLY A 274 38.50 0.86 -24.48
N ALA A 275 38.69 -0.34 -23.92
CA ALA A 275 40.02 -0.86 -23.65
C ALA A 275 40.05 -2.34 -24.04
N ASP A 276 40.72 -2.60 -25.15
CA ASP A 276 41.08 -3.92 -25.65
C ASP A 276 41.91 -4.70 -24.63
N GLY A 277 41.66 -6.02 -24.63
CA GLY A 277 42.74 -6.98 -24.79
C GLY A 277 43.29 -7.67 -23.54
N GLY A 278 42.92 -8.94 -23.39
CA GLY A 278 43.86 -9.98 -22.96
C GLY A 278 43.54 -10.69 -21.65
N ASP A 279 42.90 -11.85 -21.75
CA ASP A 279 43.20 -13.00 -20.88
C ASP A 279 44.26 -13.84 -21.64
N PRO A 280 45.28 -14.44 -20.99
CA PRO A 280 45.05 -15.69 -20.26
C PRO A 280 45.93 -15.92 -19.01
N SER A 281 45.36 -16.67 -18.05
CA SER A 281 45.94 -17.88 -17.42
C SER A 281 46.16 -17.89 -15.89
N VAL A 282 45.40 -18.81 -15.26
CA VAL A 282 45.76 -19.82 -14.22
C VAL A 282 46.56 -19.36 -12.99
N ARG A 283 45.99 -19.54 -11.79
CA ARG A 283 46.50 -20.41 -10.70
C ARG A 283 45.63 -20.33 -9.43
N GLU A 284 45.31 -21.50 -8.87
CA GLU A 284 44.89 -21.67 -7.48
C GLU A 284 46.02 -21.24 -6.52
N ALA A 285 45.69 -20.48 -5.46
CA ALA A 285 46.21 -20.66 -4.09
C ALA A 285 45.63 -19.62 -3.11
N ASP A 286 44.88 -20.14 -2.15
CA ASP A 286 44.95 -19.93 -0.70
C ASP A 286 44.66 -18.57 0.00
N THR A 287 44.02 -18.78 1.14
CA THR A 287 43.52 -17.95 2.24
C THR A 287 44.30 -16.68 2.62
N GLN A 288 43.56 -15.57 2.79
CA GLN A 288 43.51 -14.79 4.05
C GLN A 288 42.48 -13.64 3.96
N THR A 289 41.48 -13.71 4.83
CA THR A 289 40.41 -12.72 5.00
C THR A 289 40.98 -11.42 5.59
N ARG A 290 41.23 -10.41 4.76
CA ARG A 290 41.18 -9.01 5.18
C ARG A 290 39.82 -8.46 4.76
N ARG A 291 38.94 -8.19 5.73
CA ARG A 291 37.71 -7.43 5.48
C ARG A 291 38.09 -6.02 5.04
N THR A 292 38.08 -5.79 3.73
CA THR A 292 37.90 -4.45 3.17
C THR A 292 36.55 -3.93 3.68
N PRO A 293 36.43 -2.69 4.20
CA PRO A 293 35.12 -2.09 4.44
C PRO A 293 34.31 -2.18 3.16
N ASP A 294 33.06 -2.65 3.27
CA ASP A 294 32.15 -2.63 2.15
C ASP A 294 31.91 -1.16 1.78
N LEU A 295 32.36 -0.73 0.60
CA LEU A 295 32.23 0.66 0.12
C LEU A 295 30.78 1.17 0.18
N SER A 296 29.80 0.25 0.20
CA SER A 296 28.38 0.54 0.39
C SER A 296 28.03 1.01 1.82
N GLU A 297 28.62 0.43 2.87
CA GLU A 297 28.31 0.76 4.27
C GLU A 297 28.93 2.11 4.68
N GLU A 298 30.13 2.42 4.18
CA GLU A 298 30.75 3.73 4.39
C GLU A 298 29.94 4.83 3.72
N THR A 299 29.46 4.58 2.49
CA THR A 299 28.58 5.49 1.76
C THR A 299 27.25 5.69 2.49
N ALA A 300 26.63 4.60 2.97
CA ALA A 300 25.39 4.65 3.73
C ALA A 300 25.56 5.46 5.04
N THR A 301 26.67 5.27 5.75
CA THR A 301 26.98 6.03 6.97
C THR A 301 27.17 7.52 6.68
N ARG A 302 27.89 7.87 5.61
CA ARG A 302 28.07 9.26 5.19
C ARG A 302 26.74 9.94 4.85
N LEU A 303 25.89 9.29 4.06
CA LEU A 303 24.58 9.83 3.67
C LEU A 303 23.63 9.95 4.87
N ARG A 304 23.61 8.96 5.75
CA ARG A 304 22.86 9.00 7.02
C ARG A 304 23.28 10.21 7.85
N ASN A 305 24.58 10.40 8.06
CA ASN A 305 25.07 11.50 8.86
C ASN A 305 24.75 12.86 8.24
N ALA A 306 24.93 13.01 6.93
CA ALA A 306 24.59 14.23 6.21
C ALA A 306 23.09 14.58 6.31
N LEU A 307 22.20 13.58 6.21
CA LEU A 307 20.78 13.78 6.45
C LEU A 307 20.51 14.26 7.88
N VAL A 308 21.11 13.64 8.88
CA VAL A 308 20.91 14.03 10.29
C VAL A 308 21.47 15.43 10.58
N ASP A 309 22.61 15.79 10.00
CA ASP A 309 23.20 17.13 10.09
C ASP A 309 22.21 18.17 9.54
N LYS A 310 21.66 17.93 8.34
CA LYS A 310 20.63 18.78 7.75
C LYS A 310 19.42 18.94 8.67
N LEU A 311 18.89 17.85 9.22
CA LEU A 311 17.73 17.88 10.11
C LEU A 311 17.99 18.66 11.42
N ARG A 312 19.24 18.71 11.90
CA ARG A 312 19.62 19.55 13.04
C ARG A 312 19.75 21.02 12.67
N ASP A 313 20.39 21.31 11.53
CA ASP A 313 20.59 22.68 11.05
C ASP A 313 19.23 23.36 10.79
N GLU A 314 18.24 22.60 10.32
CA GLU A 314 16.85 23.06 10.13
C GLU A 314 16.04 23.13 11.44
N GLY A 315 16.58 22.66 12.56
CA GLY A 315 15.92 22.69 13.87
C GLY A 315 14.79 21.66 14.03
N THR A 316 14.69 20.68 13.13
CA THR A 316 13.76 19.54 13.21
C THR A 316 14.20 18.59 14.32
N VAL A 317 15.47 18.20 14.32
CA VAL A 317 16.09 17.38 15.39
C VAL A 317 16.71 18.31 16.42
N ARG A 318 16.28 18.20 17.68
CA ARG A 318 16.67 19.13 18.76
C ARG A 318 17.33 18.42 19.92
N SER A 319 16.94 17.17 20.17
CA SER A 319 17.46 16.36 21.26
C SER A 319 18.62 15.48 20.80
N GLU A 320 19.65 15.37 21.64
CA GLU A 320 20.80 14.50 21.39
C GLU A 320 20.39 13.03 21.25
N ARG A 321 19.29 12.63 21.91
CA ARG A 321 18.77 11.26 21.88
C ARG A 321 18.15 10.91 20.53
N VAL A 322 17.35 11.80 19.95
CA VAL A 322 16.77 11.60 18.61
C VAL A 322 17.86 11.64 17.55
N GLU A 323 18.82 12.56 17.67
CA GLU A 323 20.01 12.56 16.81
C GLU A 323 20.75 11.22 16.86
N ALA A 324 21.08 10.72 18.06
CA ALA A 324 21.77 9.46 18.24
C ALA A 324 21.00 8.28 17.63
N ALA A 325 19.68 8.22 17.81
CA ALA A 325 18.84 7.18 17.23
C ALA A 325 18.89 7.20 15.69
N LEU A 326 18.73 8.38 15.07
CA LEU A 326 18.78 8.53 13.61
C LEU A 326 20.15 8.19 13.02
N ARG A 327 21.24 8.49 13.75
CA ARG A 327 22.60 8.10 13.34
C ARG A 327 22.89 6.62 13.55
N ALA A 328 22.27 5.98 14.53
CA ALA A 328 22.52 4.58 14.85
C ALA A 328 21.73 3.64 13.93
N VAL A 329 20.44 3.92 13.70
CA VAL A 329 19.55 3.00 12.99
C VAL A 329 19.76 3.11 11.46
N PRO A 330 20.12 2.02 10.76
CA PRO A 330 20.40 2.06 9.33
C PRO A 330 19.10 2.09 8.51
N ARG A 331 18.58 3.28 8.18
CA ARG A 331 17.32 3.46 7.43
C ARG A 331 17.24 2.60 6.16
N HIS A 332 18.34 2.50 5.41
CA HIS A 332 18.44 1.70 4.19
C HIS A 332 18.15 0.20 4.40
N ALA A 333 18.36 -0.35 5.60
CA ALA A 333 18.03 -1.75 5.91
C ALA A 333 16.50 -2.00 5.98
N PHE A 334 15.71 -0.95 6.17
CA PHE A 334 14.24 -1.01 6.25
C PHE A 334 13.57 -0.69 4.90
N VAL A 335 14.32 -0.25 3.90
CA VAL A 335 13.82 0.00 2.54
C VAL A 335 14.67 -0.77 1.51
N PRO A 336 14.67 -2.11 1.57
CA PRO A 336 15.52 -2.93 0.72
C PRO A 336 15.26 -2.63 -0.75
N GLY A 337 16.34 -2.40 -1.49
CA GLY A 337 16.33 -2.10 -2.92
C GLY A 337 16.03 -0.68 -3.34
N VAL A 338 15.93 0.22 -2.37
CA VAL A 338 15.97 1.66 -2.62
C VAL A 338 17.44 2.12 -2.67
N PRO A 339 17.87 2.87 -3.70
CA PRO A 339 19.20 3.46 -3.74
C PRO A 339 19.51 4.25 -2.46
N LEU A 340 20.75 4.19 -1.97
CA LEU A 340 21.12 4.82 -0.70
C LEU A 340 20.80 6.33 -0.68
N GLU A 341 20.99 7.00 -1.80
CA GLU A 341 20.68 8.42 -1.99
C GLU A 341 19.20 8.69 -1.80
N GLN A 342 18.33 7.79 -2.24
CA GLN A 342 16.88 7.90 -2.06
C GLN A 342 16.45 7.47 -0.66
N ALA A 343 17.09 6.46 -0.07
CA ALA A 343 16.81 6.01 1.29
C ALA A 343 17.13 7.10 2.33
N TYR A 344 18.16 7.92 2.06
CA TYR A 344 18.58 9.05 2.88
C TYR A 344 18.22 10.41 2.29
N ALA A 345 17.39 10.45 1.24
CA ALA A 345 16.71 11.68 0.86
C ALA A 345 15.67 12.03 1.91
N ASP A 346 15.43 13.33 2.12
CA ASP A 346 14.35 13.78 2.99
C ASP A 346 13.00 13.71 2.25
N ASP A 347 12.62 12.50 1.85
CA ASP A 347 11.36 12.18 1.17
C ASP A 347 10.81 10.84 1.67
N ALA A 348 9.51 10.63 1.50
CA ALA A 348 8.87 9.36 1.79
C ALA A 348 9.23 8.31 0.73
N VAL A 349 9.41 7.07 1.17
CA VAL A 349 9.57 5.92 0.27
C VAL A 349 8.29 5.10 0.30
N TYR A 350 7.50 5.16 -0.77
CA TYR A 350 6.28 4.37 -0.89
C TYR A 350 6.61 2.89 -1.12
N THR A 351 6.12 2.02 -0.25
CA THR A 351 6.48 0.59 -0.22
C THR A 351 5.33 -0.31 -0.66
N LYS A 352 4.08 0.18 -0.62
CA LYS A 352 2.91 -0.60 -1.03
C LYS A 352 1.82 0.29 -1.61
N GLN A 353 1.16 -0.19 -2.67
CA GLN A 353 -0.02 0.42 -3.27
C GLN A 353 -1.18 -0.59 -3.30
N ASP A 354 -2.41 -0.09 -3.25
CA ASP A 354 -3.61 -0.90 -3.44
C ASP A 354 -3.89 -1.19 -4.93
N SER A 355 -5.03 -1.83 -5.20
CA SER A 355 -5.44 -2.20 -6.56
C SER A 355 -5.79 -1.01 -7.47
N ALA A 356 -6.04 0.16 -6.88
CA ALA A 356 -6.32 1.43 -7.57
C ALA A 356 -5.05 2.28 -7.76
N GLY A 357 -3.89 1.82 -7.27
CA GLY A 357 -2.61 2.53 -7.35
C GLY A 357 -2.43 3.58 -6.25
N VAL A 358 -3.30 3.61 -5.25
CA VAL A 358 -3.15 4.51 -4.09
C VAL A 358 -2.11 3.90 -3.15
N SER A 359 -1.13 4.70 -2.73
CA SER A 359 -0.15 4.28 -1.73
C SER A 359 -0.86 3.95 -0.40
N ILE A 360 -0.60 2.74 0.11
CA ILE A 360 -1.14 2.19 1.38
C ILE A 360 -0.06 1.77 2.39
N SER A 361 1.23 1.83 2.01
CA SER A 361 2.36 1.85 2.97
C SER A 361 3.52 2.69 2.47
N ALA A 362 4.28 3.29 3.39
CA ALA A 362 5.50 4.01 3.11
C ALA A 362 6.46 3.99 4.32
N ALA A 363 7.77 4.10 4.07
CA ALA A 363 8.67 4.64 5.08
C ALA A 363 8.53 6.17 5.08
N SER A 364 8.07 6.73 6.20
CA SER A 364 7.81 8.17 6.33
C SER A 364 9.05 9.01 6.04
N GLN A 365 8.83 10.21 5.51
CA GLN A 365 9.86 11.23 5.32
C GLN A 365 10.67 11.42 6.63
N PRO A 366 12.02 11.47 6.57
CA PRO A 366 12.88 11.63 7.75
C PRO A 366 12.50 12.82 8.64
N THR A 367 12.22 14.00 8.06
CA THR A 367 11.75 15.18 8.78
C THR A 367 10.50 14.88 9.61
N VAL A 368 9.51 14.21 9.03
CA VAL A 368 8.25 13.85 9.71
C VAL A 368 8.50 12.84 10.84
N ALA A 369 9.30 11.80 10.59
CA ALA A 369 9.63 10.81 11.61
C ALA A 369 10.36 11.45 12.80
N ALA A 370 11.39 12.25 12.54
CA ALA A 370 12.14 12.97 13.56
C ALA A 370 11.26 13.91 14.37
N MET A 371 10.43 14.71 13.69
CA MET A 371 9.47 15.63 14.29
C MET A 371 8.51 14.91 15.27
N MET A 372 7.97 13.77 14.86
CA MET A 372 7.02 13.02 15.70
C MET A 372 7.71 12.33 16.89
N LEU A 373 8.96 11.90 16.75
CA LEU A 373 9.76 11.39 17.87
C LEU A 373 10.08 12.51 18.89
N GLU A 374 10.39 13.72 18.41
CA GLU A 374 10.57 14.90 19.26
C GLU A 374 9.26 15.30 19.98
N GLN A 375 8.11 15.17 19.33
CA GLN A 375 6.79 15.34 19.95
C GLN A 375 6.53 14.28 21.04
N LEU A 376 6.87 13.01 20.77
CA LEU A 376 6.59 11.87 21.64
C LEU A 376 7.45 11.87 22.90
N GLN A 377 8.69 12.32 22.80
CA GLN A 377 9.69 12.32 23.88
C GLN A 377 9.81 10.95 24.60
N PRO A 378 10.25 9.87 23.90
CA PRO A 378 10.47 8.58 24.52
C PRO A 378 11.66 8.61 25.48
N ALA A 379 11.49 8.00 26.65
CA ALA A 379 12.51 7.88 27.68
C ALA A 379 12.96 6.42 27.85
N PRO A 380 14.19 6.18 28.37
CA PRO A 380 14.66 4.84 28.67
C PRO A 380 13.70 4.06 29.59
N GLY A 381 13.51 2.78 29.34
CA GLY A 381 12.67 1.89 30.16
C GLY A 381 11.16 2.00 29.90
N GLN A 382 10.70 2.88 29.00
CA GLN A 382 9.28 3.02 28.68
C GLN A 382 8.76 1.89 27.79
N ARG A 383 7.48 1.57 27.95
CA ARG A 383 6.69 0.79 27.00
C ARG A 383 6.01 1.73 26.01
N VAL A 384 6.22 1.48 24.72
CA VAL A 384 5.68 2.29 23.63
C VAL A 384 4.81 1.43 22.73
N LEU A 385 3.61 1.91 22.40
CA LEU A 385 2.80 1.36 21.33
C LEU A 385 2.94 2.22 20.07
N GLU A 386 3.31 1.60 18.96
CA GLU A 386 3.29 2.20 17.63
C GLU A 386 2.17 1.58 16.78
N LEU A 387 1.43 2.42 16.05
CA LEU A 387 0.34 1.99 15.18
C LEU A 387 0.63 2.38 13.73
N GLY A 388 0.72 1.38 12.86
CA GLY A 388 1.18 1.53 11.47
C GLY A 388 2.66 1.18 11.33
N ALA A 389 3.02 -0.08 11.61
CA ALA A 389 4.41 -0.54 11.62
C ALA A 389 5.16 -0.21 10.32
N GLY A 390 4.48 -0.27 9.17
CA GLY A 390 5.08 0.04 7.87
C GLY A 390 6.36 -0.77 7.65
N THR A 391 7.48 -0.09 7.37
CA THR A 391 8.76 -0.79 7.18
C THR A 391 9.42 -1.28 8.48
N GLY A 392 8.94 -0.88 9.64
CA GLY A 392 9.57 -1.13 10.95
C GLY A 392 10.71 -0.15 11.31
N TYR A 393 11.01 0.82 10.45
CA TYR A 393 12.10 1.79 10.71
C TYR A 393 11.82 2.67 11.94
N ASN A 394 10.60 3.20 12.07
CA ASN A 394 10.26 4.05 13.22
C ASN A 394 10.19 3.23 14.52
N ALA A 395 9.67 2.00 14.47
CA ALA A 395 9.78 1.03 15.57
C ALA A 395 11.22 0.80 16.03
N ALA A 396 12.18 0.72 15.09
CA ALA A 396 13.60 0.55 15.42
C ALA A 396 14.20 1.79 16.09
N LEU A 397 13.81 2.99 15.63
CA LEU A 397 14.20 4.25 16.29
C LEU A 397 13.63 4.33 17.71
N LEU A 398 12.36 3.96 17.90
CA LEU A 398 11.74 3.87 19.22
C LEU A 398 12.46 2.86 20.11
N GLY A 399 12.81 1.68 19.59
CA GLY A 399 13.56 0.65 20.31
C GLY A 399 14.92 1.17 20.80
N HIS A 400 15.63 1.91 19.97
CA HIS A 400 16.87 2.59 20.37
C HIS A 400 16.62 3.66 21.45
N LEU A 401 15.56 4.45 21.31
CA LEU A 401 15.22 5.53 22.24
C LEU A 401 14.76 5.02 23.61
N VAL A 402 14.09 3.88 23.72
CA VAL A 402 13.70 3.34 25.04
C VAL A 402 14.78 2.45 25.67
N GLY A 403 15.80 2.08 24.91
CA GLY A 403 16.92 1.27 25.37
C GLY A 403 16.52 -0.16 25.77
N ASP A 404 17.50 -0.94 26.22
CA ASP A 404 17.36 -2.39 26.44
C ASP A 404 16.33 -2.76 27.52
N GLU A 405 16.06 -1.86 28.47
CA GLU A 405 15.06 -2.03 29.54
C GLU A 405 13.64 -1.60 29.11
N GLY A 406 13.52 -0.93 27.96
CA GLY A 406 12.23 -0.51 27.40
C GLY A 406 11.72 -1.50 26.35
N GLN A 407 10.44 -1.41 26.01
CA GLN A 407 9.80 -2.31 25.06
C GLN A 407 8.92 -1.53 24.08
N VAL A 408 8.99 -1.87 22.80
CA VAL A 408 8.09 -1.34 21.77
C VAL A 408 7.19 -2.45 21.28
N THR A 409 5.90 -2.19 21.19
CA THR A 409 4.94 -2.99 20.43
C THR A 409 4.55 -2.17 19.20
N THR A 410 4.64 -2.75 18.00
CA THR A 410 4.22 -2.11 16.76
C THR A 410 3.21 -2.98 16.01
N ILE A 411 2.17 -2.36 15.46
CA ILE A 411 1.03 -3.07 14.85
C ILE A 411 0.85 -2.65 13.40
N ASP A 412 0.58 -3.63 12.53
CA ASP A 412 0.07 -3.38 11.18
C ASP A 412 -1.00 -4.41 10.81
N VAL A 413 -1.91 -4.03 9.90
CA VAL A 413 -3.06 -4.85 9.47
C VAL A 413 -2.69 -5.81 8.33
N ASP A 414 -1.60 -5.53 7.62
CA ASP A 414 -1.17 -6.30 6.45
C ASP A 414 -0.02 -7.27 6.79
N ASP A 415 -0.22 -8.56 6.53
CA ASP A 415 0.73 -9.64 6.83
C ASP A 415 2.10 -9.48 6.13
N ASP A 416 2.12 -8.97 4.90
CA ASP A 416 3.35 -8.70 4.16
C ASP A 416 4.13 -7.52 4.76
N ILE A 417 3.44 -6.49 5.26
CA ILE A 417 4.05 -5.35 5.96
C ILE A 417 4.65 -5.81 7.29
N VAL A 418 3.88 -6.58 8.08
CA VAL A 418 4.34 -7.17 9.34
C VAL A 418 5.58 -8.04 9.13
N THR A 419 5.59 -8.86 8.09
CA THR A 419 6.74 -9.70 7.74
C THR A 419 7.96 -8.85 7.35
N GLY A 420 7.76 -7.80 6.54
CA GLY A 420 8.81 -6.86 6.16
C GLY A 420 9.42 -6.15 7.37
N ALA A 421 8.60 -5.62 8.27
CA ALA A 421 9.04 -4.97 9.50
C ALA A 421 9.86 -5.90 10.40
N ARG A 422 9.41 -7.16 10.58
CA ARG A 422 10.16 -8.18 11.35
C ARG A 422 11.55 -8.44 10.74
N ASN A 423 11.63 -8.54 9.42
CA ASN A 423 12.89 -8.77 8.73
C ASN A 423 13.84 -7.57 8.87
N GLY A 424 13.33 -6.33 8.72
CA GLY A 424 14.11 -5.11 8.90
C GLY A 424 14.67 -4.96 10.32
N LEU A 425 13.82 -5.22 11.33
CA LEU A 425 14.22 -5.19 12.74
C LEU A 425 15.28 -6.25 13.06
N ALA A 426 15.12 -7.47 12.54
CA ALA A 426 16.10 -8.54 12.70
C ALA A 426 17.45 -8.18 12.05
N ALA A 427 17.42 -7.59 10.85
CA ALA A 427 18.62 -7.14 10.13
C ALA A 427 19.33 -5.99 10.86
N ALA A 428 18.58 -5.08 11.50
CA ALA A 428 19.12 -3.99 12.31
C ALA A 428 19.59 -4.45 13.72
N GLY A 429 19.35 -5.70 14.09
CA GLY A 429 19.72 -6.24 15.41
C GLY A 429 18.84 -5.74 16.56
N THR A 430 17.66 -5.19 16.26
CA THR A 430 16.73 -4.64 17.27
C THR A 430 15.98 -5.78 17.96
N LYS A 431 16.12 -5.87 19.29
CA LYS A 431 15.58 -7.00 20.09
C LYS A 431 14.36 -6.67 20.94
N ASN A 432 14.19 -5.40 21.29
CA ASN A 432 13.16 -4.90 22.20
C ASN A 432 11.92 -4.35 21.44
N VAL A 433 11.68 -4.85 20.23
CA VAL A 433 10.53 -4.47 19.40
C VAL A 433 9.73 -5.71 19.03
N GLN A 434 8.43 -5.73 19.33
CA GLN A 434 7.50 -6.78 18.97
C GLN A 434 6.56 -6.28 17.86
N VAL A 435 6.52 -6.98 16.72
CA VAL A 435 5.61 -6.66 15.60
C VAL A 435 4.41 -7.58 15.61
N LEU A 436 3.19 -7.02 15.61
CA LEU A 436 1.93 -7.73 15.64
C LEU A 436 1.12 -7.53 14.36
N LEU A 437 0.47 -8.59 13.89
CA LEU A 437 -0.55 -8.55 12.84
C LEU A 437 -1.92 -8.39 13.51
N ALA A 438 -2.46 -7.17 13.49
CA ALA A 438 -3.74 -6.84 14.10
C ALA A 438 -4.28 -5.51 13.54
N ASP A 439 -5.54 -5.19 13.83
CA ASP A 439 -6.10 -3.86 13.54
C ASP A 439 -5.59 -2.85 14.57
N GLY A 440 -4.84 -1.86 14.11
CA GLY A 440 -4.23 -0.84 14.96
C GLY A 440 -5.25 0.02 15.73
N ALA A 441 -6.49 0.16 15.26
CA ALA A 441 -7.52 0.90 15.98
C ALA A 441 -7.88 0.27 17.35
N LEU A 442 -7.65 -1.03 17.51
CA LEU A 442 -7.88 -1.75 18.76
C LEU A 442 -6.71 -1.65 19.75
N GLY A 443 -5.54 -1.17 19.30
CA GLY A 443 -4.30 -1.19 20.08
C GLY A 443 -3.88 -2.62 20.43
N HIS A 444 -3.18 -2.78 21.56
CA HIS A 444 -2.81 -4.08 22.11
C HIS A 444 -3.00 -4.09 23.63
N PRO A 445 -4.19 -4.44 24.13
CA PRO A 445 -4.52 -4.35 25.55
C PRO A 445 -3.68 -5.26 26.44
N GLU A 446 -3.14 -6.37 25.92
CA GLU A 446 -2.28 -7.28 26.71
C GLU A 446 -0.92 -6.66 27.07
N GLY A 447 -0.45 -5.66 26.31
CA GLY A 447 0.79 -4.93 26.58
C GLY A 447 0.60 -3.62 27.35
N ALA A 448 -0.65 -3.22 27.58
CA ALA A 448 -1.00 -2.02 28.32
C ALA A 448 -0.69 -2.17 29.83
N PRO A 449 -0.49 -1.06 30.56
CA PRO A 449 -0.53 0.33 30.09
C PRO A 449 0.77 0.74 29.39
N TYR A 450 0.66 1.62 28.40
CA TYR A 450 1.78 2.20 27.66
C TYR A 450 2.09 3.61 28.16
N GLU A 451 3.36 3.93 28.40
CA GLU A 451 3.75 5.30 28.75
C GLU A 451 3.73 6.25 27.55
N ARG A 452 3.80 5.70 26.32
CA ARG A 452 3.75 6.45 25.07
C ARG A 452 2.96 5.67 24.02
N ILE A 453 2.12 6.37 23.27
CA ILE A 453 1.50 5.85 22.06
C ILE A 453 1.81 6.80 20.91
N ILE A 454 2.20 6.24 19.77
CA ILE A 454 2.42 6.98 18.53
C ILE A 454 1.72 6.29 17.37
N ALA A 455 0.93 7.03 16.61
CA ALA A 455 0.37 6.54 15.36
C ALA A 455 1.23 7.05 14.21
N THR A 456 1.79 6.14 13.42
CA THR A 456 2.42 6.41 12.12
C THR A 456 1.42 6.15 10.99
N VAL A 457 0.16 6.48 11.27
CA VAL A 457 -1.01 6.37 10.40
C VAL A 457 -1.99 7.50 10.76
N GLY A 458 -2.73 7.99 9.78
CA GLY A 458 -3.70 9.08 9.97
C GLY A 458 -5.06 8.60 10.46
N VAL A 459 -5.72 9.38 11.30
CA VAL A 459 -7.09 9.11 11.75
C VAL A 459 -7.99 10.34 11.66
N GLY A 460 -9.26 10.13 11.33
CA GLY A 460 -10.30 11.17 11.36
C GLY A 460 -10.92 11.38 12.74
N ASP A 461 -10.90 10.34 13.57
CA ASP A 461 -11.37 10.34 14.96
C ASP A 461 -10.49 9.38 15.78
N LEU A 462 -10.24 9.70 17.05
CA LEU A 462 -9.36 8.86 17.88
C LEU A 462 -10.08 7.58 18.31
N PRO A 463 -9.49 6.40 18.09
CA PRO A 463 -10.00 5.17 18.70
C PRO A 463 -9.87 5.23 20.23
N LEU A 464 -10.99 5.02 20.93
CA LEU A 464 -11.01 4.97 22.41
C LEU A 464 -9.98 3.99 23.01
N PRO A 465 -9.73 2.79 22.42
CA PRO A 465 -8.72 1.87 22.94
C PRO A 465 -7.32 2.49 23.09
N TRP A 466 -6.96 3.50 22.28
CA TRP A 466 -5.66 4.16 22.41
C TRP A 466 -5.59 5.00 23.69
N LEU A 467 -6.69 5.69 24.02
CA LEU A 467 -6.79 6.50 25.23
C LEU A 467 -6.82 5.59 26.48
N ASP A 468 -7.59 4.49 26.41
CA ASP A 468 -7.74 3.55 27.52
C ASP A 468 -6.45 2.77 27.85
N GLN A 469 -5.58 2.58 26.86
CA GLN A 469 -4.33 1.83 27.01
C GLN A 469 -3.14 2.70 27.43
N LEU A 470 -3.29 4.02 27.51
CA LEU A 470 -2.26 4.92 28.02
C LEU A 470 -2.17 4.84 29.55
N ALA A 471 -0.94 4.79 30.05
CA ALA A 471 -0.67 4.97 31.47
C ALA A 471 -1.07 6.40 31.92
N PRO A 472 -1.39 6.61 33.21
CA PRO A 472 -1.52 7.95 33.77
C PRO A 472 -0.27 8.79 33.49
N GLY A 473 -0.46 10.00 32.95
CA GLY A 473 0.65 10.87 32.52
C GLY A 473 1.34 10.42 31.22
N GLY A 474 0.77 9.43 30.53
CA GLY A 474 1.20 9.01 29.21
C GLY A 474 0.92 10.08 28.14
N ARG A 475 1.62 9.97 27.01
CA ARG A 475 1.49 10.88 25.87
C ARG A 475 1.08 10.14 24.61
N LEU A 476 0.13 10.71 23.88
CA LEU A 476 -0.27 10.29 22.55
C LEU A 476 0.32 11.23 21.50
N VAL A 477 0.93 10.71 20.44
CA VAL A 477 1.25 11.48 19.23
C VAL A 477 0.51 10.88 18.05
N VAL A 478 -0.29 11.69 17.37
CA VAL A 478 -1.19 11.21 16.33
C VAL A 478 -1.31 12.20 15.17
N PRO A 479 -1.13 11.76 13.92
CA PRO A 479 -1.60 12.46 12.74
C PRO A 479 -3.13 12.46 12.73
N LEU A 480 -3.71 13.57 13.16
CA LEU A 480 -5.15 13.76 13.28
C LEU A 480 -5.64 14.65 12.14
N ARG A 481 -6.56 14.12 11.34
CA ARG A 481 -7.35 14.95 10.44
C ARG A 481 -8.38 15.70 11.27
N LEU A 482 -8.38 17.03 11.16
CA LEU A 482 -9.19 17.90 12.01
C LEU A 482 -10.60 18.02 11.43
N ARG A 483 -10.71 18.52 10.20
CA ARG A 483 -11.90 18.46 9.34
C ARG A 483 -11.47 18.65 7.90
N GLY A 484 -12.27 18.18 6.95
CA GLY A 484 -11.94 18.26 5.54
C GLY A 484 -10.56 17.68 5.26
N GLY A 485 -9.79 18.30 4.38
CA GLY A 485 -8.43 17.90 4.01
C GLY A 485 -7.31 18.37 4.95
N VAL A 486 -7.62 19.01 6.08
CA VAL A 486 -6.59 19.54 7.00
C VAL A 486 -6.23 18.50 8.07
N SER A 487 -4.93 18.23 8.17
CA SER A 487 -4.35 17.21 9.04
C SER A 487 -3.10 17.75 9.74
N ARG A 488 -2.89 17.35 11.00
CA ARG A 488 -1.73 17.75 11.82
C ARG A 488 -1.25 16.59 12.69
N SER A 489 0.05 16.51 12.95
CA SER A 489 0.57 15.65 14.01
C SER A 489 0.46 16.39 15.33
N ILE A 490 -0.31 15.86 16.27
CA ILE A 490 -0.59 16.48 17.55
C ILE A 490 -0.12 15.59 18.68
N ALA A 491 0.63 16.18 19.61
CA ALA A 491 0.99 15.56 20.88
C ALA A 491 -0.03 15.93 21.94
N PHE A 492 -0.72 14.94 22.51
CA PHE A 492 -1.69 15.11 23.58
C PHE A 492 -1.16 14.54 24.90
N ASP A 493 -1.32 15.32 25.97
CA ASP A 493 -1.18 14.88 27.35
C ASP A 493 -2.56 14.86 28.03
N HIS A 494 -2.74 13.98 29.01
CA HIS A 494 -3.93 13.98 29.85
C HIS A 494 -4.00 15.28 30.67
N GLY A 495 -5.17 15.93 30.67
CA GLY A 495 -5.50 17.08 31.50
C GLY A 495 -5.54 16.70 32.98
N SER A 496 -5.35 17.67 33.88
CA SER A 496 -5.08 17.32 35.28
C SER A 496 -6.26 16.63 36.00
N ASP A 497 -7.54 16.90 35.65
CA ASP A 497 -8.66 16.50 36.52
C ASP A 497 -10.04 16.22 35.86
N ASP A 498 -10.17 16.23 34.53
CA ASP A 498 -11.49 16.19 33.86
C ASP A 498 -11.62 15.25 32.66
N GLY A 499 -10.63 14.36 32.45
CA GLY A 499 -10.64 13.39 31.35
C GLY A 499 -10.40 13.99 29.97
N ARG A 500 -10.06 15.28 29.89
CA ARG A 500 -9.68 15.95 28.64
C ARG A 500 -8.23 15.68 28.28
N TRP A 501 -7.92 15.77 27.01
CA TRP A 501 -6.58 15.64 26.45
C TRP A 501 -6.20 16.96 25.79
N LEU A 502 -5.09 17.56 26.24
CA LEU A 502 -4.66 18.88 25.82
C LEU A 502 -3.43 18.79 24.92
N SER A 503 -3.43 19.53 23.80
CA SER A 503 -2.29 19.55 22.90
C SER A 503 -1.08 20.25 23.54
N ARG A 504 0.07 19.59 23.50
CA ARG A 504 1.38 20.20 23.83
C ARG A 504 2.08 20.78 22.63
N ASN A 505 1.84 20.18 21.47
CA ASN A 505 2.50 20.55 20.23
C ASN A 505 1.63 20.10 19.05
N SER A 506 1.64 20.86 17.96
CA SER A 506 0.87 20.57 16.75
C SER A 506 1.61 21.08 15.51
N LEU A 507 1.92 20.18 14.58
CA LEU A 507 2.69 20.49 13.38
C LEU A 507 1.98 19.95 12.13
N LEU A 508 2.06 20.68 11.01
CA LEU A 508 1.48 20.24 9.75
C LEU A 508 2.01 18.86 9.37
N CYS A 509 1.10 17.92 9.16
CA CYS A 509 1.47 16.55 8.87
C CYS A 509 0.30 15.83 8.21
N THR A 510 0.54 15.10 7.14
CA THR A 510 -0.47 14.23 6.53
C THR A 510 0.06 12.82 6.49
N PHE A 511 -0.76 11.88 6.93
CA PHE A 511 -0.51 10.45 6.81
C PHE A 511 -1.61 9.78 6.02
N MET A 512 -1.30 8.59 5.51
CA MET A 512 -2.32 7.71 4.92
C MET A 512 -3.29 7.26 6.02
N PRO A 513 -4.60 7.17 5.72
CA PRO A 513 -5.59 6.87 6.75
C PRO A 513 -5.48 5.43 7.24
N LEU A 514 -5.94 5.22 8.47
CA LEU A 514 -6.11 3.91 9.06
C LEU A 514 -7.11 3.11 8.21
N ARG A 515 -6.83 1.83 7.97
CA ARG A 515 -7.68 0.92 7.20
C ARG A 515 -8.29 -0.12 8.13
N GLY A 516 -9.60 -0.32 8.05
CA GLY A 516 -10.34 -1.22 8.93
C GLY A 516 -11.25 -0.45 9.88
N ILE A 517 -11.14 -0.71 11.18
CA ILE A 517 -11.92 0.01 12.20
C ILE A 517 -11.50 1.48 12.22
N ALA A 518 -12.46 2.40 12.26
CA ALA A 518 -12.22 3.84 12.17
C ALA A 518 -11.55 4.30 10.86
N ASP A 519 -11.75 3.55 9.76
CA ASP A 519 -11.39 4.01 8.41
C ASP A 519 -12.11 5.30 8.04
N ASP A 520 -11.37 6.13 7.33
CA ASP A 520 -11.70 7.50 6.99
C ASP A 520 -11.44 7.74 5.50
N ALA A 521 -12.08 6.89 4.69
CA ALA A 521 -11.90 6.86 3.25
C ALA A 521 -12.30 8.18 2.58
N ARG A 522 -11.37 8.71 1.78
CA ARG A 522 -11.61 9.88 0.92
C ARG A 522 -12.42 9.51 -0.33
N ARG A 523 -13.33 10.38 -0.73
CA ARG A 523 -14.04 10.37 -2.02
C ARG A 523 -13.35 11.32 -2.99
N ILE A 524 -13.15 10.87 -4.23
CA ILE A 524 -12.64 11.70 -5.33
C ILE A 524 -13.82 12.10 -6.20
N ILE A 525 -14.11 13.39 -6.26
CA ILE A 525 -15.25 13.98 -6.97
C ILE A 525 -14.71 14.68 -8.21
N ARG A 526 -15.15 14.27 -9.40
CA ARG A 526 -14.67 14.86 -10.65
C ARG A 526 -15.38 16.18 -10.91
N LEU A 527 -14.62 17.26 -11.06
CA LEU A 527 -15.15 18.58 -11.42
C LEU A 527 -15.17 18.77 -12.95
N THR A 528 -14.31 18.04 -13.67
CA THR A 528 -14.28 17.96 -15.14
C THR A 528 -14.53 16.52 -15.61
N ALA A 529 -15.10 16.35 -16.81
CA ALA A 529 -15.47 15.04 -17.35
C ALA A 529 -14.26 14.09 -17.54
N ASP A 530 -13.10 14.66 -17.89
CA ASP A 530 -11.84 13.96 -18.08
C ASP A 530 -11.07 13.68 -16.76
N GLY A 531 -11.53 14.25 -15.64
CA GLY A 531 -10.90 14.12 -14.33
C GLY A 531 -9.63 14.95 -14.13
N MET A 532 -9.30 15.90 -15.03
CA MET A 532 -8.15 16.80 -14.86
C MET A 532 -8.26 17.69 -13.62
N VAL A 533 -9.49 18.03 -13.20
CA VAL A 533 -9.74 18.75 -11.95
C VAL A 533 -10.66 17.91 -11.07
N CYS A 534 -10.18 17.60 -9.87
CA CYS A 534 -10.90 16.79 -8.89
C CYS A 534 -11.01 17.53 -7.56
N LEU A 535 -12.01 17.16 -6.76
CA LEU A 535 -12.18 17.57 -5.37
C LEU A 535 -12.08 16.32 -4.48
N HIS A 536 -11.21 16.37 -3.47
CA HIS A 536 -11.08 15.32 -2.46
C HIS A 536 -11.94 15.69 -1.26
N ALA A 537 -13.00 14.91 -1.02
CA ALA A 537 -13.91 15.09 0.10
C ALA A 537 -13.83 13.90 1.07
N ASN A 538 -13.92 14.17 2.38
CA ASN A 538 -13.98 13.13 3.40
C ASN A 538 -15.42 12.86 3.85
N ARG A 539 -15.62 11.80 4.64
CA ARG A 539 -16.94 11.28 5.00
C ARG A 539 -17.85 12.31 5.66
N GLU A 540 -17.30 13.24 6.44
CA GLU A 540 -18.08 14.26 7.13
C GLU A 540 -18.51 15.44 6.23
N GLN A 541 -17.95 15.57 5.03
CA GLN A 541 -18.29 16.65 4.12
C GLN A 541 -19.49 16.28 3.25
N ALA A 542 -20.52 17.13 3.26
CA ALA A 542 -21.72 16.93 2.47
C ALA A 542 -21.51 17.46 1.05
N VAL A 543 -20.95 16.61 0.19
CA VAL A 543 -20.68 16.94 -1.22
C VAL A 543 -21.48 16.05 -2.18
N ASP A 544 -22.30 16.70 -2.99
CA ASP A 544 -23.05 16.09 -4.09
C ASP A 544 -22.27 16.21 -5.41
N GLU A 545 -21.79 15.07 -5.90
CA GLU A 545 -21.00 14.99 -7.13
C GLU A 545 -21.80 15.38 -8.37
N SER A 546 -23.11 15.11 -8.39
CA SER A 546 -23.96 15.42 -9.54
C SER A 546 -24.14 16.93 -9.75
N LEU A 547 -24.10 17.70 -8.65
CA LEU A 547 -24.21 19.17 -8.68
C LEU A 547 -22.88 19.86 -9.01
N LEU A 548 -21.73 19.19 -8.78
CA LEU A 548 -20.40 19.76 -9.01
C LEU A 548 -19.77 19.37 -10.34
N SER A 549 -20.29 18.33 -11.01
CA SER A 549 -19.82 17.95 -12.35
C SER A 549 -20.04 19.11 -13.34
N GLY A 550 -18.96 19.58 -13.97
CA GLY A 550 -19.01 20.71 -14.90
C GLY A 550 -19.15 22.07 -14.22
N VAL A 551 -19.03 22.17 -12.89
CA VAL A 551 -19.18 23.45 -12.15
C VAL A 551 -18.24 24.53 -12.69
N LEU A 552 -17.05 24.16 -13.17
CA LEU A 552 -16.06 25.08 -13.73
C LEU A 552 -16.51 25.76 -15.05
N GLU A 553 -17.51 25.21 -15.74
CA GLU A 553 -18.09 25.78 -16.97
C GLU A 553 -19.07 26.93 -16.66
N THR A 554 -19.47 27.08 -15.40
CA THR A 554 -20.36 28.16 -14.96
C THR A 554 -19.63 29.50 -14.85
N SER A 555 -20.39 30.57 -14.62
CA SER A 555 -19.82 31.92 -14.48
C SER A 555 -18.82 31.99 -13.33
N ARG A 556 -17.61 32.44 -13.67
CA ARG A 556 -16.51 32.67 -12.75
C ARG A 556 -16.72 33.96 -11.96
N SER A 557 -16.57 33.89 -10.65
CA SER A 557 -16.50 35.03 -9.75
C SER A 557 -15.14 35.07 -9.05
N GLU A 558 -14.62 36.26 -8.79
CA GLU A 558 -13.35 36.45 -8.09
C GLU A 558 -13.51 37.48 -6.97
N ALA A 559 -12.82 37.24 -5.87
CA ALA A 559 -12.61 38.18 -4.78
C ALA A 559 -11.14 38.16 -4.36
N TRP A 560 -10.52 39.34 -4.29
CA TRP A 560 -9.15 39.52 -3.84
C TRP A 560 -9.17 40.16 -2.45
N THR A 561 -8.50 39.54 -1.49
CA THR A 561 -8.73 39.79 -0.06
C THR A 561 -7.89 40.94 0.51
N GLY A 562 -6.87 41.39 -0.21
CA GLY A 562 -5.83 42.28 0.32
C GLY A 562 -4.86 41.61 1.30
N VAL A 563 -5.09 40.34 1.68
CA VAL A 563 -4.24 39.61 2.62
C VAL A 563 -3.00 39.09 1.90
N LEU A 564 -1.84 39.40 2.47
CA LEU A 564 -0.54 39.13 1.86
C LEU A 564 0.20 38.01 2.59
N PHE A 565 0.86 37.16 1.82
CA PHE A 565 1.77 36.11 2.28
C PHE A 565 3.16 36.32 1.69
N ARG A 566 4.20 36.02 2.47
CA ARG A 566 5.56 35.89 1.92
C ARG A 566 5.67 34.58 1.14
N ALA A 567 6.62 34.52 0.19
CA ALA A 567 6.86 33.31 -0.60
C ALA A 567 7.18 32.06 0.25
N ASP A 568 7.79 32.23 1.42
CA ASP A 568 8.18 31.19 2.37
C ASP A 568 7.20 31.02 3.55
N GLU A 569 6.11 31.79 3.58
CA GLU A 569 5.12 31.72 4.65
C GLU A 569 4.11 30.59 4.43
N SER A 570 3.80 29.85 5.50
CA SER A 570 2.88 28.72 5.46
C SER A 570 1.41 29.17 5.49
N PHE A 571 0.58 28.55 4.67
CA PHE A 571 -0.87 28.74 4.65
C PHE A 571 -1.61 27.89 5.71
N GLU A 572 -0.90 27.04 6.46
CA GLU A 572 -1.50 26.02 7.33
C GLU A 572 -2.53 26.57 8.33
N TRP A 573 -2.31 27.78 8.84
CA TRP A 573 -3.18 28.40 9.83
C TRP A 573 -4.40 29.04 9.16
N LEU A 574 -4.25 29.60 7.96
CA LEU A 574 -5.41 30.03 7.18
C LEU A 574 -6.27 28.83 6.80
N ASP A 575 -5.65 27.75 6.33
CA ASP A 575 -6.36 26.52 5.97
C ASP A 575 -7.12 25.94 7.17
N LEU A 576 -6.51 25.97 8.36
CA LEU A 576 -7.14 25.55 9.61
C LEU A 576 -8.31 26.46 9.98
N TRP A 577 -8.15 27.77 9.85
CA TRP A 577 -9.22 28.72 10.14
C TRP A 577 -10.44 28.48 9.24
N LEU A 578 -10.23 28.43 7.94
CA LEU A 578 -11.30 28.19 6.97
C LEU A 578 -11.97 26.83 7.21
N THR A 579 -11.20 25.82 7.58
CA THR A 579 -11.71 24.51 8.02
C THR A 579 -12.62 24.60 9.25
N CYS A 580 -12.37 25.55 10.15
CA CYS A 580 -13.19 25.75 11.34
C CYS A 580 -14.49 26.50 11.03
N VAL A 581 -14.43 27.57 10.23
CA VAL A 581 -15.57 28.48 10.01
C VAL A 581 -16.48 28.09 8.84
N MET A 582 -16.00 27.25 7.92
CA MET A 582 -16.80 26.80 6.79
C MET A 582 -17.63 25.55 7.15
N ASP A 583 -18.90 25.53 6.76
CA ASP A 583 -19.84 24.46 7.11
C ASP A 583 -19.35 23.10 6.59
N ASN A 584 -18.91 23.06 5.32
CA ASN A 584 -18.38 21.88 4.66
C ASN A 584 -16.85 21.74 4.75
N ALA A 585 -16.17 22.55 5.59
CA ALA A 585 -14.71 22.57 5.73
C ALA A 585 -13.95 22.75 4.39
N LEU A 586 -12.61 22.72 4.46
CA LEU A 586 -11.74 22.84 3.31
C LEU A 586 -11.42 21.47 2.71
N SER A 587 -11.56 21.33 1.41
CA SER A 587 -11.16 20.16 0.61
C SER A 587 -9.88 20.44 -0.16
N ARG A 588 -9.12 19.39 -0.47
CA ARG A 588 -8.06 19.50 -1.49
C ARG A 588 -8.70 19.42 -2.87
N MET A 589 -8.27 20.27 -3.79
CA MET A 589 -8.67 20.27 -5.18
C MET A 589 -7.43 20.05 -6.07
N PRO A 590 -7.01 18.80 -6.31
CA PRO A 590 -5.91 18.52 -7.23
C PRO A 590 -6.26 18.92 -8.66
N VAL A 591 -5.24 19.40 -9.36
CA VAL A 591 -5.35 19.91 -10.73
C VAL A 591 -4.18 19.37 -11.53
N GLU A 592 -4.47 18.76 -12.69
CA GLU A 592 -3.45 18.40 -13.67
C GLU A 592 -2.84 19.64 -14.31
N GLN A 593 -1.53 19.63 -14.56
CA GLN A 593 -0.80 20.80 -15.07
C GLN A 593 -1.41 21.37 -16.37
N VAL A 594 -1.92 20.49 -17.25
CA VAL A 594 -2.59 20.88 -18.50
C VAL A 594 -3.79 21.79 -18.26
N ALA A 595 -4.60 21.53 -17.22
CA ALA A 595 -5.75 22.38 -16.89
C ALA A 595 -5.34 23.78 -16.38
N ILE A 596 -4.15 23.89 -15.77
CA ILE A 596 -3.57 25.19 -15.40
C ILE A 596 -3.08 25.92 -16.64
N ASP A 597 -2.34 25.22 -17.52
CA ASP A 597 -1.72 25.79 -18.72
C ASP A 597 -2.77 26.27 -19.73
N GLU A 598 -3.90 25.56 -19.84
CA GLU A 598 -5.05 25.94 -20.67
C GLU A 598 -5.92 27.04 -20.03
N GLY A 599 -5.61 27.45 -18.79
CA GLY A 599 -6.29 28.52 -18.08
C GLY A 599 -7.68 28.16 -17.55
N LEU A 600 -8.03 26.88 -17.51
CA LEU A 600 -9.31 26.40 -16.96
C LEU A 600 -9.46 26.77 -15.49
N VAL A 601 -8.37 26.66 -14.72
CA VAL A 601 -8.29 27.06 -13.31
C VAL A 601 -7.00 27.83 -13.02
N ARG A 602 -7.00 28.66 -11.97
CA ARG A 602 -5.80 29.34 -11.45
C ARG A 602 -5.56 29.00 -9.99
N PRO A 603 -5.04 27.80 -9.68
CA PRO A 603 -4.91 27.35 -8.30
C PRO A 603 -3.81 28.08 -7.53
N GLN A 604 -3.87 28.05 -6.20
CA GLN A 604 -2.84 28.62 -5.33
C GLN A 604 -1.47 27.91 -5.42
N PHE A 605 -1.45 26.61 -5.75
CA PHE A 605 -0.22 25.80 -5.85
C PHE A 605 -0.15 25.03 -7.18
N GLY A 606 1.05 24.60 -7.55
CA GLY A 606 1.27 23.79 -8.76
C GLY A 606 0.60 22.42 -8.73
N TRP A 607 0.26 21.88 -7.55
CA TRP A 607 -0.52 20.64 -7.42
C TRP A 607 -2.03 20.86 -7.49
N GLY A 608 -2.51 22.11 -7.39
CA GLY A 608 -3.92 22.45 -7.23
C GLY A 608 -4.18 23.44 -6.09
N ALA A 609 -5.39 23.46 -5.54
CA ALA A 609 -5.79 24.42 -4.53
C ALA A 609 -6.50 23.79 -3.32
N MET A 610 -6.63 24.56 -2.25
CA MET A 610 -7.66 24.31 -1.24
C MET A 610 -8.98 24.92 -1.70
N ALA A 611 -10.09 24.24 -1.44
CA ALA A 611 -11.41 24.63 -1.93
C ALA A 611 -12.54 24.31 -0.95
N VAL A 612 -13.60 25.10 -0.97
CA VAL A 612 -14.87 24.85 -0.28
C VAL A 612 -15.92 24.48 -1.33
N ALA A 613 -16.73 23.46 -1.05
CA ALA A 613 -17.90 23.15 -1.85
C ALA A 613 -19.17 23.22 -0.99
N ASP A 614 -20.23 23.84 -1.51
CA ASP A 614 -21.52 23.95 -0.84
C ASP A 614 -22.65 23.93 -1.88
N LYS A 615 -23.58 22.97 -1.78
CA LYS A 615 -24.83 22.90 -2.57
C LYS A 615 -24.69 23.15 -4.09
N GLY A 616 -23.59 22.70 -4.70
CA GLY A 616 -23.31 22.86 -6.14
C GLY A 616 -22.44 24.08 -6.50
N ASP A 617 -22.05 24.88 -5.51
CA ASP A 617 -21.03 25.89 -5.63
C ASP A 617 -19.66 25.35 -5.23
N LEU A 618 -18.63 25.91 -5.86
CA LEU A 618 -17.22 25.65 -5.58
C LEU A 618 -16.50 26.98 -5.44
N ALA A 619 -15.74 27.18 -4.36
CA ALA A 619 -14.82 28.30 -4.21
C ALA A 619 -13.43 27.78 -3.88
N TYR A 620 -12.42 28.10 -4.68
CA TYR A 620 -11.04 27.67 -4.47
C TYR A 620 -10.10 28.86 -4.33
N LEU A 621 -9.03 28.65 -3.58
CA LEU A 621 -8.02 29.66 -3.31
C LEU A 621 -7.06 29.84 -4.49
N THR A 622 -6.63 31.09 -4.70
CA THR A 622 -5.70 31.50 -5.76
C THR A 622 -4.68 32.50 -5.23
N LEU A 623 -3.57 32.68 -5.94
CA LEU A 623 -2.54 33.66 -5.58
C LEU A 623 -2.23 34.56 -6.78
N ARG A 624 -1.93 35.83 -6.47
CA ARG A 624 -1.26 36.74 -7.43
C ARG A 624 -0.09 37.44 -6.75
N PRO A 625 1.00 37.74 -7.48
CA PRO A 625 2.03 38.61 -6.94
C PRO A 625 1.45 40.01 -6.68
N GLN A 626 1.76 40.60 -5.53
CA GLN A 626 1.36 41.97 -5.21
C GLN A 626 1.99 42.97 -6.19
N ASP A 627 3.26 42.74 -6.53
CA ASP A 627 4.01 43.46 -7.55
C ASP A 627 4.55 42.44 -8.57
N PRO A 628 4.00 42.42 -9.81
CA PRO A 628 4.46 41.53 -10.87
C PRO A 628 5.93 41.74 -11.25
N ASP A 629 6.44 42.96 -11.11
CA ASP A 629 7.77 43.39 -11.54
C ASP A 629 8.82 43.27 -10.42
N ALA A 630 8.40 42.94 -9.20
CA ALA A 630 9.31 42.74 -8.07
C ALA A 630 10.26 41.55 -8.33
N PRO A 631 11.58 41.70 -8.07
CA PRO A 631 12.56 40.64 -8.29
C PRO A 631 12.23 39.38 -7.49
N SER A 632 12.50 38.21 -8.10
CA SER A 632 12.26 36.90 -7.50
C SER A 632 13.07 36.70 -6.20
N GLY A 633 12.44 36.12 -5.17
CA GLY A 633 13.06 35.79 -3.87
C GLY A 633 12.11 35.96 -2.67
N ASN A 634 12.61 35.69 -1.45
CA ASN A 634 11.82 35.69 -0.18
C ASN A 634 11.25 37.05 0.25
N ARG A 635 11.40 38.10 -0.56
CA ARG A 635 10.76 39.41 -0.35
C ARG A 635 9.51 39.60 -1.21
N ARG A 636 9.20 38.65 -2.10
CA ARG A 636 8.00 38.71 -2.93
C ARG A 636 6.78 38.39 -2.08
N MET A 637 5.80 39.29 -2.14
CA MET A 637 4.52 39.15 -1.48
C MET A 637 3.48 38.65 -2.48
N TYR A 638 2.62 37.76 -2.02
CA TYR A 638 1.51 37.22 -2.78
C TYR A 638 0.22 37.55 -2.08
N GLU A 639 -0.73 38.11 -2.82
CA GLU A 639 -2.08 38.31 -2.34
C GLU A 639 -2.89 37.05 -2.55
N VAL A 640 -3.61 36.62 -1.50
CA VAL A 640 -4.56 35.51 -1.60
C VAL A 640 -5.91 35.99 -2.10
N GLY A 641 -6.45 35.27 -3.07
CA GLY A 641 -7.78 35.48 -3.63
C GLY A 641 -8.60 34.21 -3.59
N VAL A 642 -9.88 34.37 -3.92
CA VAL A 642 -10.85 33.28 -4.04
C VAL A 642 -11.47 33.36 -5.43
N ILE A 643 -11.55 32.21 -6.11
CA ILE A 643 -12.28 32.07 -7.36
C ILE A 643 -13.43 31.10 -7.09
N GLY A 644 -14.66 31.50 -7.41
CA GLY A 644 -15.81 30.63 -7.27
C GLY A 644 -16.69 30.51 -8.50
N HIS A 645 -17.39 29.38 -8.51
CA HIS A 645 -18.21 28.85 -9.58
C HIS A 645 -19.49 28.25 -8.98
N GLY A 646 -20.49 28.05 -9.82
CA GLY A 646 -21.78 27.46 -9.48
C GLY A 646 -22.93 28.48 -9.45
N PRO A 647 -24.17 28.00 -9.19
CA PRO A 647 -25.39 28.82 -9.20
C PRO A 647 -25.32 30.06 -8.29
N THR A 648 -24.67 29.94 -7.12
CA THR A 648 -24.45 31.04 -6.18
C THR A 648 -22.95 31.25 -5.88
N GLY A 649 -22.08 30.89 -6.82
CA GLY A 649 -20.62 30.91 -6.66
C GLY A 649 -20.04 32.24 -6.15
N ARG A 650 -20.64 33.39 -6.50
CA ARG A 650 -20.25 34.69 -5.94
C ARG A 650 -20.48 34.78 -4.43
N VAL A 651 -21.62 34.30 -3.94
CA VAL A 651 -21.95 34.31 -2.49
C VAL A 651 -20.94 33.46 -1.72
N LEU A 652 -20.60 32.27 -2.23
CA LEU A 652 -19.59 31.43 -1.60
C LEU A 652 -18.20 32.06 -1.67
N THR A 653 -17.84 32.68 -2.81
CA THR A 653 -16.56 33.40 -2.99
C THR A 653 -16.40 34.51 -1.98
N ASP A 654 -17.41 35.38 -1.86
CA ASP A 654 -17.39 36.51 -0.93
C ASP A 654 -17.34 36.01 0.53
N ARG A 655 -18.09 34.94 0.87
CA ARG A 655 -18.04 34.30 2.20
C ARG A 655 -16.65 33.77 2.56
N VAL A 656 -15.95 33.11 1.63
CA VAL A 656 -14.58 32.62 1.87
C VAL A 656 -13.60 33.80 1.98
N ALA A 657 -13.74 34.81 1.13
CA ALA A 657 -12.89 36.01 1.17
C ALA A 657 -13.05 36.79 2.49
N ASP A 658 -14.28 36.97 2.98
CA ASP A 658 -14.57 37.59 4.26
C ASP A 658 -13.95 36.79 5.42
N ALA A 659 -14.05 35.45 5.37
CA ALA A 659 -13.43 34.58 6.37
C ALA A 659 -11.90 34.70 6.41
N ILE A 660 -11.25 34.86 5.25
CA ILE A 660 -9.81 35.14 5.15
C ILE A 660 -9.48 36.50 5.80
N GLY A 661 -10.29 37.54 5.53
CA GLY A 661 -10.10 38.87 6.10
C GLY A 661 -10.23 38.90 7.63
N VAL A 662 -11.25 38.22 8.17
CA VAL A 662 -11.44 38.06 9.63
C VAL A 662 -10.24 37.35 10.24
N TRP A 663 -9.75 36.29 9.61
CA TRP A 663 -8.57 35.59 10.10
C TRP A 663 -7.35 36.51 10.17
N ASP A 664 -7.04 37.21 9.08
CA ASP A 664 -5.88 38.10 9.01
C ASP A 664 -5.91 39.19 10.08
N GLN A 665 -7.07 39.80 10.30
CA GLN A 665 -7.25 40.88 11.25
C GLN A 665 -7.25 40.40 12.71
N ASP A 666 -8.01 39.33 12.99
CA ASP A 666 -8.34 38.98 14.37
C ASP A 666 -7.60 37.75 14.89
N TYR A 667 -7.15 36.83 14.03
CA TYR A 667 -6.72 35.48 14.45
C TYR A 667 -5.33 35.04 13.95
N ARG A 668 -4.74 35.66 12.92
CA ARG A 668 -3.49 35.23 12.27
C ARG A 668 -2.29 35.14 13.22
N SER A 669 -2.26 35.98 14.25
CA SER A 669 -1.20 36.00 15.27
C SER A 669 -1.53 35.21 16.54
N ARG A 670 -2.74 34.65 16.64
CA ARG A 670 -3.19 33.94 17.84
C ARG A 670 -2.67 32.51 17.88
N PRO A 671 -2.20 32.03 19.04
CA PRO A 671 -1.90 30.62 19.20
C PRO A 671 -3.17 29.77 19.13
N VAL A 672 -3.01 28.53 18.67
CA VAL A 672 -4.09 27.57 18.54
C VAL A 672 -3.86 26.39 19.46
N GLU A 673 -4.86 26.06 20.25
CA GLU A 673 -4.89 24.90 21.14
C GLU A 673 -5.90 23.86 20.64
N PHE A 674 -5.52 22.59 20.72
CA PHE A 674 -6.39 21.47 20.39
C PHE A 674 -6.69 20.68 21.66
N GLU A 675 -7.95 20.34 21.85
CA GLU A 675 -8.42 19.54 22.97
C GLU A 675 -9.28 18.39 22.45
N ILE A 676 -9.17 17.24 23.11
CA ILE A 676 -10.03 16.08 22.86
C ILE A 676 -10.67 15.63 24.16
N ALA A 677 -11.97 15.35 24.13
CA ALA A 677 -12.71 14.80 25.26
C ALA A 677 -13.54 13.57 24.82
N PRO A 678 -13.69 12.54 25.66
CA PRO A 678 -14.65 11.46 25.42
C PRO A 678 -16.08 12.03 25.30
N VAL A 679 -16.90 11.48 24.39
CA VAL A 679 -18.28 11.97 24.16
C VAL A 679 -19.16 11.85 25.43
N GLU A 680 -18.87 10.86 26.29
CA GLU A 680 -19.59 10.61 27.54
C GLU A 680 -19.27 11.62 28.66
N ALA A 681 -18.23 12.44 28.50
CA ALA A 681 -17.97 13.58 29.38
C ALA A 681 -19.06 14.63 29.13
N ALA A 682 -20.11 14.57 29.96
CA ALA A 682 -21.26 15.45 29.91
C ALA A 682 -20.81 16.92 29.94
N ALA A 683 -20.99 17.62 28.83
CA ALA A 683 -20.93 19.07 28.79
C ALA A 683 -22.31 19.60 28.37
N GLN A 684 -22.90 20.39 29.27
CA GLN A 684 -23.99 21.31 28.93
C GLN A 684 -23.56 22.12 27.70
N ALA A 685 -24.52 22.42 26.81
CA ALA A 685 -24.26 23.29 25.65
C ALA A 685 -23.68 24.62 26.15
N ALA A 686 -22.37 24.77 26.07
CA ALA A 686 -21.69 26.01 26.41
C ALA A 686 -22.08 27.06 25.37
N GLU A 687 -22.27 28.30 25.80
CA GLU A 687 -22.53 29.40 24.86
C GLU A 687 -21.40 29.49 23.81
N PRO A 688 -21.71 29.89 22.57
CA PRO A 688 -20.69 30.08 21.54
C PRO A 688 -19.64 31.09 22.01
N VAL A 689 -18.39 30.65 22.12
CA VAL A 689 -17.25 31.51 22.44
C VAL A 689 -16.50 31.82 21.14
N PRO A 690 -16.29 33.10 20.78
CA PRO A 690 -15.50 33.46 19.59
C PRO A 690 -14.13 32.79 19.56
N GLY A 691 -13.72 32.28 18.41
CA GLY A 691 -12.46 31.55 18.26
C GLY A 691 -12.45 30.12 18.81
N ARG A 692 -13.52 29.66 19.47
CA ARG A 692 -13.65 28.30 19.98
C ARG A 692 -14.62 27.49 19.13
N PHE A 693 -14.11 26.42 18.51
CA PHE A 693 -14.85 25.53 17.64
C PHE A 693 -14.95 24.15 18.24
N VAL A 694 -16.15 23.55 18.22
CA VAL A 694 -16.43 22.22 18.75
C VAL A 694 -16.95 21.32 17.65
N PHE A 695 -16.30 20.17 17.47
CA PHE A 695 -16.66 19.19 16.46
C PHE A 695 -16.92 17.85 17.13
N GLU A 696 -18.18 17.43 17.10
CA GLU A 696 -18.59 16.11 17.58
C GLU A 696 -18.21 15.04 16.56
N ARG A 697 -17.59 13.96 17.04
CA ARG A 697 -17.23 12.78 16.25
C ARG A 697 -17.74 11.52 16.97
N PRO A 698 -17.77 10.37 16.30
CA PRO A 698 -18.33 9.15 16.89
C PRO A 698 -17.74 8.75 18.25
N ASN A 699 -16.42 8.87 18.42
CA ASN A 699 -15.69 8.45 19.62
C ASN A 699 -15.31 9.63 20.52
N THR A 700 -14.96 10.77 19.90
CA THR A 700 -14.42 11.92 20.63
C THR A 700 -15.03 13.25 20.22
N ARG A 701 -14.96 14.23 21.09
CA ARG A 701 -15.20 15.64 20.79
C ARG A 701 -13.86 16.32 20.56
N LEU A 702 -13.67 16.89 19.37
CA LEU A 702 -12.52 17.74 19.05
C LEU A 702 -12.88 19.21 19.32
N ILE A 703 -12.04 19.91 20.06
CA ILE A 703 -12.18 21.34 20.34
C ILE A 703 -10.93 22.05 19.81
N ILE A 704 -11.12 23.11 19.04
CA ILE A 704 -10.06 23.96 18.51
C ILE A 704 -10.28 25.37 19.01
N THR A 705 -9.31 25.91 19.74
CA THR A 705 -9.41 27.24 20.34
C THR A 705 -8.30 28.13 19.81
N TRP A 706 -8.69 29.25 19.20
CA TRP A 706 -7.80 30.34 18.83
C TRP A 706 -7.77 31.35 19.99
N GLN A 707 -6.63 31.45 20.67
CA GLN A 707 -6.51 32.21 21.93
C GLN A 707 -6.19 33.68 21.69
#